data_AF-A0A349HB23-F1
#
_entry.id   AF-A0A349HB23-F1
#
_cell.length_a   1.000
_cell.length_b   1.000
_cell.length_c   1.000
_cell.angle_alpha   90.00
_cell.angle_beta   90.00
_cell.angle_gamma   90.00
#
_symmetry.space_group_name_H-M   'P 1'
#
loop_
_entity.id
_entity.type
_entity.pdbx_description
1 polymer ?
#
loop_
_entity_poly.entity_id
_entity_poly.type
_entity_poly.pdbx_seq_one_letter_code
_entity_poly.pdbx_strand_id
1 'polypeptide(L)'
;MHRAGTSAVTRLINMMGAYLGPNKLLMPASSDNPKGYWERVDVQQLNESVLKKFDATWRFVSKIDTTSIDPAIVDEFRQRASKILVEMNEHGPWIIKDPRLCLLFQLWLPLLQAPLCIHVARHPMAVAKSLEKRDGLPLHFGIALWEHYNTRAILASNGLPRLTVSYERLMEKPNEAVEELHEALTAHGVSSFQLPNKHKTAEFLNNELQHYKIAKDNSSDFLTLGQTRLWNILNTEKMESHYAFDNLDVSMAALKSYEQLFTDLGKLRTEIHHLNVKATENEKKINQLELNAELNNTNNDSLIKKYVSDVNTMIRLFESLHHDTQLAFDSMTWKLGYLIAEAGRKLGVLQRTPMVQDHIKRIIKSYQIWRNKNPFISKDAHRSIIILADIKNTFNYNNSVESLNFREDHEEEYLNFNEEDYLNRYPDVKEAVERGQFRNGLEHYQLLGRNEILGGTRPYTTSNSSLPLKIYNEDDRVQCKLEIEKWQRKPVISVIMPVYNVEVKWLKAAINSVQHQIYPHWQLCIVDDHSSRQETLDYLKSLDHPAITLKILAENKGIAVASNAALSLATGEYVTFLDHDDEITPDAFYEIVKIINKNDPDIIYSDEDKLTLEGYYIETHFKPDYSPDLIFSINYICHLSVYRKSLLEKIGYFRTGFEGAQDYDLLLRALDHTDRVVHIPRILYHWRKISGSTAAKFDNKHYAWEAGRLAIADTLKRRDIEGTVALGHIPGNYRIQRKLLKSPKLSIIIPFKDKPDLLKQCLDSILLKTTYPNFEIIGVSNSSSESETFSLMEYYQNQDARIRFLSHDIPFNFPAINNFAVKQATGEHLILLNNDIVVITPDWLEALLEHSQRPEVGAVGAKLYYPDDTVQHGGVIIGLGGIAGHAHKSVSYTHL
;
A
#
# COMPACT_ATOMS: atom_id res chain seq x y z
N MET A 1 6.11 0.08 28.57
CA MET A 1 5.63 0.57 27.25
C MET A 1 4.91 -0.54 26.47
N HIS A 2 4.05 -0.20 25.50
CA HIS A 2 3.52 -1.14 24.49
C HIS A 2 4.65 -1.64 23.56
N ARG A 3 4.45 -2.81 22.93
CA ARG A 3 5.37 -3.50 21.97
C ARG A 3 6.82 -3.76 22.44
N ALA A 4 7.22 -3.32 23.63
CA ALA A 4 8.54 -3.54 24.24
C ALA A 4 8.81 -4.98 24.73
N GLY A 5 8.05 -5.99 24.31
CA GLY A 5 8.27 -7.39 24.69
C GLY A 5 7.78 -7.80 26.09
N THR A 6 7.23 -6.87 26.88
CA THR A 6 6.78 -7.08 28.27
C THR A 6 5.86 -8.29 28.48
N SER A 7 4.97 -8.59 27.53
CA SER A 7 4.08 -9.77 27.59
C SER A 7 4.85 -11.10 27.69
N ALA A 8 6.03 -11.21 27.07
CA ALA A 8 6.85 -12.41 27.13
C ALA A 8 7.47 -12.59 28.53
N VAL A 9 8.07 -11.52 29.06
CA VAL A 9 8.69 -11.51 30.40
C VAL A 9 7.66 -11.81 31.50
N THR A 10 6.47 -11.19 31.44
CA THR A 10 5.38 -11.48 32.38
C THR A 10 4.95 -12.95 32.36
N ARG A 11 4.87 -13.58 31.18
CA ARG A 11 4.54 -15.01 31.08
C ARG A 11 5.66 -15.91 31.61
N LEU A 12 6.93 -15.59 31.37
CA LEU A 12 8.05 -16.36 31.94
C LEU A 12 8.04 -16.32 33.46
N ILE A 13 7.82 -15.15 34.06
CA ILE A 13 7.74 -14.97 35.52
C ILE A 13 6.50 -15.68 36.10
N ASN A 14 5.38 -15.70 35.36
CA ASN A 14 4.23 -16.54 35.72
C ASN A 14 4.52 -18.05 35.60
N MET A 15 5.30 -18.48 34.59
CA MET A 15 5.77 -19.87 34.47
C MET A 15 6.79 -20.26 35.55
N MET A 16 7.49 -19.29 36.16
CA MET A 16 8.32 -19.50 37.34
C MET A 16 7.51 -19.68 38.63
N GLY A 17 6.26 -19.20 38.67
CA GLY A 17 5.35 -19.33 39.81
C GLY A 17 4.56 -18.07 40.19
N ALA A 18 4.80 -16.92 39.56
CA ALA A 18 4.12 -15.69 39.93
C ALA A 18 2.62 -15.71 39.61
N TYR A 19 1.79 -15.33 40.60
CA TYR A 19 0.36 -15.16 40.38
C TYR A 19 0.03 -13.92 39.52
N LEU A 20 -0.93 -14.06 38.61
CA LEU A 20 -1.39 -13.00 37.69
C LEU A 20 -2.79 -12.46 38.01
N GLY A 21 -3.48 -13.01 39.01
CA GLY A 21 -4.93 -12.88 39.17
C GLY A 21 -5.71 -14.02 38.52
N PRO A 22 -7.04 -14.08 38.73
CA PRO A 22 -7.88 -15.13 38.15
C PRO A 22 -7.96 -15.05 36.63
N ASN A 23 -7.96 -16.19 35.94
CA ASN A 23 -8.02 -16.27 34.46
C ASN A 23 -9.13 -15.43 33.81
N LYS A 24 -10.30 -15.30 34.47
CA LYS A 24 -11.44 -14.48 34.01
C LYS A 24 -11.16 -12.97 33.92
N LEU A 25 -10.07 -12.49 34.55
CA LEU A 25 -9.64 -11.10 34.57
C LEU A 25 -8.39 -10.86 33.69
N LEU A 26 -7.86 -11.88 33.03
CA LEU A 26 -6.73 -11.73 32.10
C LEU A 26 -7.23 -11.34 30.71
N MET A 27 -6.57 -10.38 30.07
CA MET A 27 -6.90 -9.96 28.71
C MET A 27 -6.72 -11.11 27.70
N PRO A 28 -7.72 -11.41 26.85
CA PRO A 28 -7.63 -12.49 25.87
C PRO A 28 -6.58 -12.21 24.79
N ALA A 29 -6.13 -13.27 24.11
CA ALA A 29 -5.26 -13.13 22.95
C ALA A 29 -5.98 -12.45 21.76
N SER A 30 -5.21 -11.93 20.81
CA SER A 30 -5.71 -11.24 19.62
C SER A 30 -4.72 -11.41 18.45
N SER A 31 -5.11 -11.04 17.23
CA SER A 31 -4.22 -10.97 16.06
C SER A 31 -2.92 -10.18 16.33
N ASP A 32 -3.04 -9.05 17.03
CA ASP A 32 -1.92 -8.18 17.46
C ASP A 32 -0.90 -8.87 18.38
N ASN A 33 -1.36 -9.87 19.15
CA ASN A 33 -0.57 -10.59 20.15
C ASN A 33 -1.15 -12.00 20.41
N PRO A 34 -0.87 -12.98 19.53
CA PRO A 34 -1.49 -14.30 19.60
C PRO A 34 -1.09 -15.12 20.83
N LYS A 35 0.07 -14.84 21.43
CA LYS A 35 0.56 -15.49 22.66
C LYS A 35 0.05 -14.84 23.96
N GLY A 36 -0.98 -13.98 23.88
CA GLY A 36 -1.67 -13.38 25.03
C GLY A 36 -0.99 -12.13 25.61
N TYR A 37 -1.78 -11.21 26.19
CA TYR A 37 -1.26 -9.97 26.78
C TYR A 37 -0.67 -10.15 28.18
N TRP A 38 -1.21 -11.09 28.97
CA TRP A 38 -0.86 -11.27 30.39
C TRP A 38 -1.03 -9.95 31.19
N GLU A 39 -2.01 -9.15 30.77
CA GLU A 39 -2.49 -7.92 31.41
C GLU A 39 -3.81 -8.22 32.14
N ARG A 40 -4.02 -7.63 33.32
CA ARG A 40 -5.31 -7.69 34.01
C ARG A 40 -6.27 -6.62 33.46
N VAL A 41 -7.49 -7.01 33.11
CA VAL A 41 -8.53 -6.13 32.55
C VAL A 41 -8.94 -5.03 33.53
N ASP A 42 -9.04 -5.34 34.83
CA ASP A 42 -9.40 -4.36 35.86
C ASP A 42 -8.27 -3.35 36.15
N VAL A 43 -7.01 -3.80 36.11
CA VAL A 43 -5.83 -2.93 36.12
C VAL A 43 -5.80 -2.00 34.89
N GLN A 44 -6.06 -2.53 33.70
CA GLN A 44 -6.16 -1.73 32.46
C GLN A 44 -7.25 -0.67 32.59
N GLN A 45 -8.48 -1.06 32.95
CA GLN A 45 -9.62 -0.16 33.10
C GLN A 45 -9.39 0.90 34.18
N LEU A 46 -8.65 0.56 35.26
CA LEU A 46 -8.26 1.53 36.28
C LEU A 46 -7.27 2.56 35.71
N ASN A 47 -6.18 2.12 35.08
CA ASN A 47 -5.19 3.01 34.47
C ASN A 47 -5.81 3.90 33.37
N GLU A 48 -6.64 3.35 32.49
CA GLU A 48 -7.35 4.11 31.45
C GLU A 48 -8.36 5.11 32.02
N SER A 49 -9.06 4.77 33.10
CA SER A 49 -9.96 5.71 33.77
C SER A 49 -9.25 6.90 34.41
N VAL A 50 -7.96 6.76 34.77
CA VAL A 50 -7.10 7.89 35.17
C VAL A 50 -6.64 8.69 33.96
N LEU A 51 -6.11 8.04 32.91
CA LEU A 51 -5.66 8.74 31.68
C LEU A 51 -6.78 9.61 31.07
N LYS A 52 -8.02 9.12 31.08
CA LYS A 52 -9.19 9.86 30.59
C LYS A 52 -9.45 11.16 31.36
N LYS A 53 -9.05 11.27 32.64
CA LYS A 53 -9.18 12.51 33.44
C LYS A 53 -8.17 13.58 33.02
N PHE A 54 -7.05 13.19 32.42
CA PHE A 54 -6.04 14.07 31.83
C PHE A 54 -6.30 14.40 30.35
N ASP A 55 -7.43 13.97 29.79
CA ASP A 55 -7.70 13.98 28.33
C ASP A 55 -6.56 13.33 27.53
N ALA A 56 -6.03 12.23 28.07
CA ALA A 56 -4.88 11.50 27.57
C ALA A 56 -5.23 10.05 27.18
N THR A 57 -4.38 9.45 26.36
CA THR A 57 -4.47 8.03 25.95
C THR A 57 -3.10 7.38 26.06
N TRP A 58 -2.95 6.10 25.70
CA TRP A 58 -1.63 5.46 25.65
C TRP A 58 -0.72 6.03 24.55
N ARG A 59 -1.30 6.62 23.49
CA ARG A 59 -0.55 7.21 22.37
C ARG A 59 -0.43 8.74 22.44
N PHE A 60 -1.30 9.40 23.19
CA PHE A 60 -1.29 10.86 23.40
C PHE A 60 -1.12 11.13 24.90
N VAL A 61 0.10 11.44 25.30
CA VAL A 61 0.57 11.44 26.70
C VAL A 61 1.00 12.82 27.19
N SER A 62 1.08 13.82 26.31
CA SER A 62 1.69 15.11 26.64
C SER A 62 0.94 15.97 27.66
N LYS A 63 -0.32 15.61 27.94
CA LYS A 63 -1.19 16.24 28.96
C LYS A 63 -1.10 15.59 30.34
N ILE A 64 -0.35 14.49 30.49
CA ILE A 64 -0.24 13.76 31.76
C ILE A 64 0.77 14.47 32.67
N ASP A 65 0.30 15.47 33.42
CA ASP A 65 1.04 15.98 34.57
C ASP A 65 0.81 15.08 35.78
N THR A 66 1.88 14.46 36.29
CA THR A 66 1.83 13.62 37.50
C THR A 66 2.40 14.31 38.73
N THR A 67 2.86 15.56 38.59
CA THR A 67 3.32 16.39 39.71
C THR A 67 2.15 17.11 40.40
N SER A 68 1.06 17.36 39.66
CA SER A 68 -0.17 17.97 40.16
C SER A 68 -1.42 17.12 39.81
N ILE A 69 -1.61 16.02 40.54
CA ILE A 69 -2.80 15.16 40.41
C ILE A 69 -3.86 15.59 41.43
N ASP A 70 -5.11 15.79 40.98
CA ASP A 70 -6.26 16.07 41.84
C ASP A 70 -6.40 14.99 42.95
N PRO A 71 -6.42 15.37 44.24
CA PRO A 71 -6.63 14.43 45.36
C PRO A 71 -7.85 13.52 45.20
N ALA A 72 -8.94 14.00 44.60
CA ALA A 72 -10.13 13.18 44.35
C ALA A 72 -9.86 12.04 43.35
N ILE A 73 -8.99 12.25 42.37
CA ILE A 73 -8.53 11.19 41.46
C ILE A 73 -7.62 10.21 42.21
N VAL A 74 -6.74 10.70 43.07
CA VAL A 74 -5.85 9.85 43.90
C VAL A 74 -6.67 8.95 44.84
N ASP A 75 -7.72 9.47 45.48
CA ASP A 75 -8.57 8.68 46.38
C ASP A 75 -9.53 7.74 45.65
N GLU A 76 -10.13 8.14 44.51
CA GLU A 76 -10.92 7.21 43.67
C GLU A 76 -10.03 6.05 43.19
N PHE A 77 -8.82 6.35 42.74
CA PHE A 77 -7.84 5.37 42.32
C PHE A 77 -7.44 4.45 43.49
N ARG A 78 -7.09 5.01 44.65
CA ARG A 78 -6.70 4.26 45.86
C ARG A 78 -7.77 3.25 46.26
N GLN A 79 -9.03 3.66 46.33
CA GLN A 79 -10.15 2.78 46.69
C GLN A 79 -10.35 1.61 45.72
N ARG A 80 -9.98 1.78 44.44
CA ARG A 80 -10.09 0.74 43.40
C ARG A 80 -8.84 -0.15 43.37
N ALA A 81 -7.65 0.43 43.40
CA ALA A 81 -6.37 -0.28 43.44
C ALA A 81 -6.23 -1.16 44.69
N SER A 82 -6.60 -0.67 45.88
CA SER A 82 -6.52 -1.47 47.11
C SER A 82 -7.36 -2.76 47.04
N LYS A 83 -8.51 -2.76 46.36
CA LYS A 83 -9.34 -3.97 46.19
C LYS A 83 -8.64 -5.03 45.32
N ILE A 84 -8.00 -4.60 44.23
CA ILE A 84 -7.17 -5.47 43.38
C ILE A 84 -6.00 -6.03 44.21
N LEU A 85 -5.40 -5.19 45.05
CA LEU A 85 -4.22 -5.57 45.83
C LEU A 85 -4.51 -6.52 47.00
N VAL A 86 -5.69 -6.52 47.63
CA VAL A 86 -5.97 -7.57 48.66
C VAL A 86 -6.08 -8.96 48.03
N GLU A 87 -6.80 -9.11 46.91
CA GLU A 87 -6.91 -10.38 46.16
C GLU A 87 -5.53 -10.88 45.70
N MET A 88 -4.67 -9.98 45.22
CA MET A 88 -3.31 -10.35 44.80
C MET A 88 -2.43 -10.72 46.01
N ASN A 89 -2.51 -9.99 47.12
CA ASN A 89 -1.69 -10.25 48.32
C ASN A 89 -2.03 -11.58 49.02
N GLU A 90 -3.25 -12.10 48.87
CA GLU A 90 -3.61 -13.47 49.30
C GLU A 90 -2.82 -14.57 48.57
N HIS A 91 -2.20 -14.24 47.43
CA HIS A 91 -1.57 -15.18 46.48
C HIS A 91 -0.11 -14.83 46.16
N GLY A 92 0.61 -14.14 47.06
CA GLY A 92 2.01 -13.76 46.85
C GLY A 92 2.98 -14.95 46.74
N PRO A 93 4.02 -14.90 45.87
CA PRO A 93 4.42 -13.75 45.06
C PRO A 93 3.59 -13.58 43.78
N TRP A 94 3.28 -12.34 43.44
CA TRP A 94 2.43 -11.97 42.31
C TRP A 94 3.12 -10.95 41.40
N ILE A 95 2.65 -10.84 40.15
CA ILE A 95 3.12 -9.84 39.18
C ILE A 95 1.92 -9.13 38.52
N ILE A 96 2.00 -7.80 38.42
CA ILE A 96 1.07 -6.97 37.64
C ILE A 96 1.85 -6.34 36.49
N LYS A 97 1.26 -6.36 35.29
CA LYS A 97 1.79 -5.69 34.10
C LYS A 97 0.66 -4.96 33.38
N ASP A 98 0.93 -3.70 33.06
CA ASP A 98 0.20 -2.86 32.11
C ASP A 98 1.24 -1.83 31.59
N PRO A 99 1.39 -1.62 30.26
CA PRO A 99 2.22 -0.56 29.69
C PRO A 99 2.10 0.82 30.36
N ARG A 100 0.90 1.21 30.81
CA ARG A 100 0.54 2.50 31.41
C ARG A 100 1.11 2.68 32.82
N LEU A 101 1.58 1.62 33.48
CA LEU A 101 2.33 1.73 34.75
C LEU A 101 3.55 2.63 34.58
N CYS A 102 4.23 2.59 33.43
CA CYS A 102 5.34 3.51 33.13
C CYS A 102 4.99 5.00 33.33
N LEU A 103 3.71 5.37 33.19
CA LEU A 103 3.22 6.74 33.36
C LEU A 103 2.66 6.96 34.78
N LEU A 104 1.89 5.99 35.30
CA LEU A 104 1.04 6.11 36.50
C LEU A 104 1.54 5.36 37.75
N PHE A 105 2.70 4.69 37.71
CA PHE A 105 3.18 3.82 38.81
C PHE A 105 3.27 4.54 40.18
N GLN A 106 3.54 5.85 40.20
CA GLN A 106 3.52 6.65 41.44
C GLN A 106 2.16 6.66 42.18
N LEU A 107 1.04 6.35 41.52
CA LEU A 107 -0.27 6.18 42.17
C LEU A 107 -0.39 4.78 42.82
N TRP A 108 0.20 3.77 42.19
CA TRP A 108 0.25 2.40 42.71
C TRP A 108 1.22 2.28 43.89
N LEU A 109 2.40 2.91 43.81
CA LEU A 109 3.52 2.74 44.73
C LEU A 109 3.15 2.87 46.24
N PRO A 110 2.36 3.85 46.71
CA PRO A 110 1.97 3.96 48.13
C PRO A 110 1.11 2.81 48.66
N LEU A 111 0.71 1.86 47.80
CA LEU A 111 -0.15 0.72 48.12
C LEU A 111 0.64 -0.62 48.07
N LEU A 112 1.93 -0.58 47.69
CA LEU A 112 2.78 -1.75 47.50
C LEU A 112 3.71 -1.94 48.71
N GLN A 113 3.74 -3.14 49.29
CA GLN A 113 4.52 -3.41 50.50
C GLN A 113 6.02 -3.57 50.23
N ALA A 114 6.38 -4.31 49.16
CA ALA A 114 7.77 -4.57 48.76
C ALA A 114 7.87 -4.71 47.22
N PRO A 115 7.76 -3.60 46.46
CA PRO A 115 7.73 -3.65 44.99
C PRO A 115 9.12 -3.87 44.38
N LEU A 116 9.24 -4.91 43.54
CA LEU A 116 10.38 -5.15 42.66
C LEU A 116 10.02 -4.73 41.23
N CYS A 117 10.73 -3.73 40.69
CA CYS A 117 10.40 -3.12 39.40
C CYS A 117 11.19 -3.78 38.26
N ILE A 118 10.50 -4.41 37.30
CA ILE A 118 11.15 -5.14 36.19
C ILE A 118 11.01 -4.36 34.89
N HIS A 119 12.13 -3.80 34.42
CA HIS A 119 12.22 -3.05 33.18
C HIS A 119 12.57 -3.97 32.02
N VAL A 120 11.72 -4.01 31.00
CA VAL A 120 11.99 -4.79 29.78
C VAL A 120 12.54 -3.87 28.72
N ALA A 121 13.86 -3.92 28.55
CA ALA A 121 14.58 -3.13 27.58
C ALA A 121 14.40 -3.74 26.19
N ARG A 122 13.96 -2.93 25.23
CA ARG A 122 13.90 -3.29 23.81
C ARG A 122 14.30 -2.07 22.99
N HIS A 123 15.08 -2.27 21.95
CA HIS A 123 15.70 -1.17 21.20
C HIS A 123 14.65 -0.18 20.62
N PRO A 124 14.82 1.15 20.74
CA PRO A 124 13.83 2.15 20.34
C PRO A 124 13.28 1.94 18.92
N MET A 125 14.17 1.81 17.92
CA MET A 125 13.78 1.55 16.53
C MET A 125 12.97 0.25 16.34
N ALA A 126 13.25 -0.81 17.12
CA ALA A 126 12.51 -2.07 17.04
C ALA A 126 11.12 -1.97 17.68
N VAL A 127 10.94 -1.11 18.69
CA VAL A 127 9.63 -0.78 19.24
C VAL A 127 8.86 0.14 18.28
N ALA A 128 9.51 1.15 17.71
CA ALA A 128 8.92 2.08 16.75
C ALA A 128 8.39 1.38 15.49
N LYS A 129 9.18 0.53 14.83
CA LYS A 129 8.71 -0.30 13.69
C LYS A 129 7.57 -1.25 14.07
N SER A 130 7.53 -1.71 15.33
CA SER A 130 6.45 -2.56 15.84
C SER A 130 5.16 -1.79 16.18
N LEU A 131 5.23 -0.45 16.29
CA LEU A 131 4.09 0.47 16.39
C LEU A 131 3.66 0.97 15.01
N GLU A 132 4.60 1.26 14.11
CA GLU A 132 4.34 1.59 12.70
C GLU A 132 3.50 0.50 12.02
N LYS A 133 3.95 -0.76 12.07
CA LYS A 133 3.25 -1.91 11.47
C LYS A 133 1.82 -2.14 12.04
N ARG A 134 1.53 -1.66 13.24
CA ARG A 134 0.29 -1.96 13.98
C ARG A 134 -0.71 -0.81 14.00
N ASP A 135 -0.21 0.40 14.19
CA ASP A 135 -0.99 1.60 14.47
C ASP A 135 -0.82 2.69 13.39
N GLY A 136 0.00 2.45 12.35
CA GLY A 136 0.36 3.46 11.34
C GLY A 136 1.17 4.63 11.90
N LEU A 137 1.79 4.47 13.08
CA LEU A 137 2.50 5.55 13.76
C LEU A 137 3.88 5.81 13.12
N PRO A 138 4.22 7.07 12.78
CA PRO A 138 5.53 7.41 12.23
C PRO A 138 6.69 7.01 13.16
N LEU A 139 7.80 6.53 12.60
CA LEU A 139 8.96 6.03 13.38
C LEU A 139 9.46 7.02 14.44
N HIS A 140 9.62 8.30 14.09
CA HIS A 140 10.06 9.33 15.04
C HIS A 140 9.09 9.53 16.21
N PHE A 141 7.78 9.35 15.99
CA PHE A 141 6.76 9.41 17.04
C PHE A 141 6.78 8.14 17.90
N GLY A 142 7.00 6.97 17.28
CA GLY A 142 7.25 5.72 18.01
C GLY A 142 8.50 5.76 18.90
N ILE A 143 9.58 6.41 18.43
CA ILE A 143 10.81 6.62 19.21
C ILE A 143 10.59 7.64 20.33
N ALA A 144 9.90 8.76 20.07
CA ALA A 144 9.56 9.75 21.11
C ALA A 144 8.65 9.15 22.20
N LEU A 145 7.65 8.35 21.83
CA LEU A 145 6.84 7.59 22.79
C LEU A 145 7.70 6.60 23.58
N TRP A 146 8.67 5.94 22.97
CA TRP A 146 9.61 5.04 23.65
C TRP A 146 10.48 5.78 24.67
N GLU A 147 11.00 6.95 24.29
CA GLU A 147 11.84 7.78 25.15
C GLU A 147 11.05 8.27 26.36
N HIS A 148 9.85 8.81 26.14
CA HIS A 148 8.96 9.25 27.19
C HIS A 148 8.56 8.10 28.14
N TYR A 149 8.04 6.99 27.62
CA TYR A 149 7.58 5.87 28.45
C TYR A 149 8.71 5.27 29.32
N ASN A 150 9.92 5.10 28.78
CA ASN A 150 11.02 4.51 29.55
C ASN A 150 11.64 5.51 30.54
N THR A 151 11.83 6.78 30.17
CA THR A 151 12.31 7.81 31.11
C THR A 151 11.35 7.95 32.29
N ARG A 152 10.04 8.00 32.02
CA ARG A 152 8.99 8.04 33.05
C ARG A 152 9.01 6.81 33.97
N ALA A 153 9.24 5.61 33.42
CA ALA A 153 9.37 4.39 34.21
C ALA A 153 10.63 4.39 35.10
N ILE A 154 11.78 4.85 34.61
CA ILE A 154 13.02 4.97 35.39
C ILE A 154 12.84 5.96 36.54
N LEU A 155 12.26 7.13 36.28
CA LEU A 155 11.97 8.16 37.29
C LEU A 155 11.01 7.64 38.37
N ALA A 156 9.90 7.01 37.98
CA ALA A 156 8.89 6.50 38.91
C ALA A 156 9.35 5.29 39.75
N SER A 157 10.43 4.60 39.34
CA SER A 157 11.03 3.48 40.08
C SER A 157 12.38 3.83 40.72
N ASN A 158 12.74 5.11 40.78
CA ASN A 158 13.93 5.57 41.49
C ASN A 158 13.88 5.21 42.98
N GLY A 159 15.01 4.79 43.55
CA GLY A 159 15.12 4.35 44.94
C GLY A 159 14.51 2.98 45.25
N LEU A 160 13.90 2.29 44.27
CA LEU A 160 13.33 0.95 44.45
C LEU A 160 14.26 -0.14 43.91
N PRO A 161 14.11 -1.39 44.41
CA PRO A 161 14.67 -2.58 43.77
C PRO A 161 14.25 -2.66 42.30
N ARG A 162 15.24 -2.83 41.40
CA ARG A 162 15.03 -2.83 39.95
C ARG A 162 15.80 -3.97 39.29
N LEU A 163 15.13 -4.67 38.38
CA LEU A 163 15.74 -5.61 37.45
C LEU A 163 15.58 -5.10 36.02
N THR A 164 16.53 -5.49 35.16
CA THR A 164 16.56 -5.15 33.74
C THR A 164 16.55 -6.45 32.93
N VAL A 165 15.67 -6.56 31.93
CA VAL A 165 15.60 -7.72 31.04
C VAL A 165 15.71 -7.21 29.61
N SER A 166 16.85 -7.46 28.97
CA SER A 166 17.02 -7.19 27.53
C SER A 166 16.19 -8.17 26.72
N TYR A 167 15.24 -7.65 25.94
CA TYR A 167 14.38 -8.45 25.07
C TYR A 167 15.17 -9.07 23.92
N GLU A 168 16.17 -8.36 23.40
CA GLU A 168 17.13 -8.86 22.43
C GLU A 168 17.90 -10.07 23.01
N ARG A 169 18.48 -9.95 24.22
CA ARG A 169 19.12 -11.07 24.96
C ARG A 169 18.17 -12.25 25.16
N LEU A 170 16.92 -11.99 25.53
CA LEU A 170 15.90 -13.00 25.77
C LEU A 170 15.47 -13.78 24.51
N MET A 171 15.49 -13.15 23.34
CA MET A 171 15.22 -13.82 22.07
C MET A 171 16.46 -14.54 21.50
N GLU A 172 17.66 -13.96 21.68
CA GLU A 172 18.92 -14.57 21.24
C GLU A 172 19.31 -15.80 22.06
N LYS A 173 19.16 -15.74 23.39
CA LYS A 173 19.50 -16.82 24.31
C LYS A 173 18.41 -17.08 25.36
N PRO A 174 17.26 -17.66 24.97
CA PRO A 174 16.10 -17.85 25.85
C PRO A 174 16.36 -18.49 27.21
N ASN A 175 17.21 -19.52 27.27
CA ASN A 175 17.44 -20.25 28.52
C ASN A 175 18.42 -19.53 29.45
N GLU A 176 19.54 -19.00 28.93
CA GLU A 176 20.50 -18.21 29.73
C GLU A 176 19.79 -16.98 30.33
N ALA A 177 19.02 -16.23 29.53
CA ALA A 177 18.28 -15.05 29.98
C ALA A 177 17.18 -15.35 31.03
N VAL A 178 16.65 -16.58 31.05
CA VAL A 178 15.65 -17.04 32.02
C VAL A 178 16.29 -17.54 33.31
N GLU A 179 17.50 -18.10 33.22
CA GLU A 179 18.33 -18.47 34.39
C GLU A 179 18.86 -17.19 35.07
N GLU A 180 19.42 -16.25 34.30
CA GLU A 180 19.80 -14.88 34.75
C GLU A 180 18.65 -14.18 35.49
N LEU A 181 17.44 -14.18 34.92
CA LEU A 181 16.27 -13.55 35.54
C LEU A 181 15.81 -14.28 36.82
N HIS A 182 15.89 -15.61 36.86
CA HIS A 182 15.50 -16.39 38.05
C HIS A 182 16.47 -16.18 39.22
N GLU A 183 17.77 -16.17 38.96
CA GLU A 183 18.79 -15.84 39.96
C GLU A 183 18.61 -14.41 40.48
N ALA A 184 18.39 -13.44 39.58
CA ALA A 184 18.19 -12.05 39.94
C ALA A 184 16.90 -11.80 40.75
N LEU A 185 15.81 -12.52 40.46
CA LEU A 185 14.58 -12.53 41.27
C LEU A 185 14.82 -13.15 42.65
N THR A 186 15.55 -14.27 42.71
CA THR A 186 15.87 -14.97 43.96
C THR A 186 16.76 -14.11 44.87
N ALA A 187 17.75 -13.41 44.31
CA ALA A 187 18.61 -12.48 45.04
C ALA A 187 17.86 -11.28 45.65
N HIS A 188 16.72 -10.89 45.06
CA HIS A 188 15.80 -9.88 45.60
C HIS A 188 14.73 -10.45 46.54
N GLY A 189 14.89 -11.68 47.01
CA GLY A 189 14.04 -12.28 48.05
C GLY A 189 12.76 -12.95 47.55
N VAL A 190 12.60 -13.19 46.23
CA VAL A 190 11.42 -13.86 45.67
C VAL A 190 11.54 -15.40 45.82
N SER A 191 11.58 -15.86 47.07
CA SER A 191 11.84 -17.25 47.46
C SER A 191 10.60 -18.15 47.33
N SER A 192 10.42 -18.72 46.14
CA SER A 192 9.49 -19.85 45.86
C SER A 192 9.51 -20.26 44.38
N PHE A 193 10.00 -19.36 43.50
CA PHE A 193 10.01 -19.55 42.06
C PHE A 193 10.88 -20.73 41.61
N GLN A 194 10.39 -21.49 40.63
CA GLN A 194 11.09 -22.60 40.00
C GLN A 194 11.57 -22.19 38.59
N LEU A 195 12.67 -22.77 38.12
CA LEU A 195 13.09 -22.59 36.72
C LEU A 195 12.08 -23.28 35.78
N PRO A 196 11.53 -22.57 34.78
CA PRO A 196 10.60 -23.17 33.83
C PRO A 196 11.32 -24.17 32.92
N ASN A 197 10.60 -25.22 32.51
CA ASN A 197 11.15 -26.26 31.65
C ASN A 197 11.71 -25.68 30.33
N LYS A 198 13.00 -25.91 30.06
CA LYS A 198 13.74 -25.32 28.93
C LYS A 198 13.08 -25.54 27.55
N HIS A 199 12.38 -26.67 27.34
CA HIS A 199 11.62 -26.90 26.11
C HIS A 199 10.41 -25.97 26.00
N LYS A 200 9.60 -25.87 27.06
CA LYS A 200 8.43 -24.97 27.11
C LYS A 200 8.83 -23.50 27.01
N THR A 201 9.99 -23.14 27.57
CA THR A 201 10.59 -21.80 27.44
C THR A 201 10.93 -21.48 25.98
N ALA A 202 11.65 -22.37 25.28
CA ALA A 202 12.00 -22.20 23.88
C ALA A 202 10.77 -22.19 22.94
N GLU A 203 9.81 -23.07 23.17
CA GLU A 203 8.53 -23.16 22.46
C GLU A 203 7.71 -21.86 22.59
N PHE A 204 7.59 -21.34 23.82
CA PHE A 204 6.93 -20.06 24.07
C PHE A 204 7.67 -18.88 23.41
N LEU A 205 9.00 -18.90 23.40
CA LEU A 205 9.85 -17.84 22.83
C LEU A 205 10.28 -18.07 21.37
N ASN A 206 9.64 -18.99 20.62
CA ASN A 206 10.01 -19.26 19.22
C ASN A 206 10.07 -17.96 18.35
N ASN A 207 11.13 -17.86 17.55
CA ASN A 207 11.64 -16.63 16.94
C ASN A 207 10.72 -15.95 15.91
N GLU A 208 9.70 -16.67 15.38
CA GLU A 208 8.76 -16.19 14.36
C GLU A 208 8.04 -14.87 14.71
N LEU A 209 7.96 -14.53 16.01
CA LEU A 209 7.34 -13.29 16.50
C LEU A 209 8.33 -12.10 16.63
N GLN A 210 9.64 -12.31 16.50
CA GLN A 210 10.62 -11.21 16.48
C GLN A 210 10.72 -10.61 15.06
N HIS A 211 9.64 -9.99 14.59
CA HIS A 211 9.52 -9.44 13.23
C HIS A 211 10.53 -8.32 12.86
N TYR A 212 11.45 -7.96 13.75
CA TYR A 212 12.57 -7.07 13.46
C TYR A 212 13.73 -7.33 14.42
N LYS A 213 14.91 -7.59 13.86
CA LYS A 213 16.23 -7.57 14.53
C LYS A 213 17.02 -6.35 14.02
N ILE A 214 17.93 -5.84 14.84
CA ILE A 214 18.82 -4.72 14.50
C ILE A 214 20.23 -5.27 14.41
N ALA A 215 20.88 -5.08 13.26
CA ALA A 215 22.31 -5.31 13.12
C ALA A 215 23.05 -4.30 14.01
N LYS A 216 24.07 -4.76 14.75
CA LYS A 216 24.70 -3.97 15.83
C LYS A 216 25.24 -2.61 15.33
N ASP A 217 25.79 -2.58 14.12
CA ASP A 217 26.50 -1.42 13.59
C ASP A 217 25.56 -0.26 13.19
N ASN A 218 24.36 -0.55 12.69
CA ASN A 218 23.40 0.47 12.21
C ASN A 218 22.40 0.91 13.30
N SER A 219 22.79 0.82 14.58
CA SER A 219 21.87 1.00 15.72
C SER A 219 21.66 2.48 16.12
N SER A 220 22.67 3.33 15.93
CA SER A 220 22.73 4.69 16.47
C SER A 220 22.23 5.81 15.55
N ASP A 221 22.29 5.65 14.23
CA ASP A 221 22.17 6.78 13.26
C ASP A 221 20.78 7.45 13.23
N PHE A 222 19.77 6.75 13.76
CA PHE A 222 18.37 7.19 13.78
C PHE A 222 17.91 7.68 15.16
N LEU A 223 18.81 7.78 16.14
CA LEU A 223 18.50 8.14 17.53
C LEU A 223 19.15 9.47 17.90
N THR A 224 18.48 10.28 18.71
CA THR A 224 19.15 11.44 19.35
C THR A 224 20.19 10.96 20.36
N LEU A 225 21.16 11.82 20.69
CA LEU A 225 22.14 11.53 21.76
C LEU A 225 21.46 11.20 23.10
N GLY A 226 20.30 11.80 23.40
CA GLY A 226 19.47 11.46 24.56
C GLY A 226 18.89 10.05 24.49
N GLN A 227 18.33 9.67 23.33
CA GLN A 227 17.74 8.36 23.08
C GLN A 227 18.78 7.25 23.09
N THR A 228 19.96 7.47 22.50
CA THR A 228 21.10 6.53 22.55
C THR A 228 21.62 6.37 23.98
N ARG A 229 21.74 7.46 24.76
CA ARG A 229 22.09 7.37 26.19
C ARG A 229 21.05 6.60 27.00
N LEU A 230 19.76 6.88 26.81
CA LEU A 230 18.67 6.18 27.46
C LEU A 230 18.65 4.69 27.09
N TRP A 231 18.88 4.34 25.83
CA TRP A 231 19.00 2.96 25.37
C TRP A 231 20.17 2.25 26.05
N ASN A 232 21.34 2.89 26.13
CA ASN A 232 22.49 2.33 26.81
C ASN A 232 22.22 2.11 28.30
N ILE A 233 21.62 3.08 29.02
CA ILE A 233 21.21 2.93 30.43
C ILE A 233 20.25 1.76 30.63
N LEU A 234 19.31 1.56 29.71
CA LEU A 234 18.36 0.43 29.72
C LEU A 234 19.02 -0.91 29.35
N ASN A 235 20.22 -0.92 28.75
CA ASN A 235 20.87 -2.13 28.23
C ASN A 235 22.14 -2.54 29.00
N THR A 236 22.69 -1.68 29.89
CA THR A 236 23.92 -1.93 30.65
C THR A 236 23.74 -2.01 32.17
N GLU A 237 22.53 -2.36 32.62
CA GLU A 237 22.10 -2.66 34.00
C GLU A 237 22.21 -1.53 35.05
N LYS A 238 23.11 -0.55 34.87
CA LYS A 238 23.34 0.57 35.78
C LYS A 238 22.31 1.70 35.61
N MET A 239 21.10 1.49 36.13
CA MET A 239 20.04 2.51 36.16
C MET A 239 20.27 3.61 37.21
N GLU A 240 21.39 4.33 37.15
CA GLU A 240 21.65 5.51 37.98
C GLU A 240 20.71 6.65 37.59
N SER A 241 19.91 7.13 38.56
CA SER A 241 18.76 8.01 38.30
C SER A 241 19.12 9.47 38.01
N HIS A 242 20.37 9.86 38.25
CA HIS A 242 20.86 11.23 38.03
C HIS A 242 20.87 11.64 36.55
N TYR A 243 20.89 10.69 35.61
CA TYR A 243 20.98 10.96 34.16
C TYR A 243 19.63 11.08 33.44
N ALA A 244 18.50 10.90 34.14
CA ALA A 244 17.17 10.82 33.52
C ALA A 244 16.46 12.17 33.30
N PHE A 245 17.02 13.28 33.79
CA PHE A 245 16.32 14.57 33.82
C PHE A 245 16.47 15.41 32.53
N ASP A 246 17.66 15.47 31.95
CA ASP A 246 18.00 16.45 30.88
C ASP A 246 17.20 16.31 29.57
N ASN A 247 16.60 15.14 29.29
CA ASN A 247 15.98 14.85 27.99
C ASN A 247 14.44 14.91 27.98
N LEU A 248 13.78 14.99 29.14
CA LEU A 248 12.32 14.81 29.24
C LEU A 248 11.55 15.88 28.45
N ASP A 249 12.00 17.14 28.53
CA ASP A 249 11.35 18.28 27.86
C ASP A 249 11.46 18.21 26.32
N VAL A 250 12.57 17.68 25.79
CA VAL A 250 12.79 17.53 24.35
C VAL A 250 11.82 16.50 23.77
N SER A 251 11.68 15.36 24.45
CA SER A 251 10.72 14.31 24.10
C SER A 251 9.27 14.83 24.19
N MET A 252 8.95 15.58 25.24
CA MET A 252 7.64 16.20 25.44
C MET A 252 7.30 17.27 24.39
N ALA A 253 8.27 18.07 23.96
CA ALA A 253 8.05 19.06 22.89
C ALA A 253 7.71 18.39 21.55
N ALA A 254 8.42 17.30 21.21
CA ALA A 254 8.10 16.50 20.03
C ALA A 254 6.70 15.88 20.12
N LEU A 255 6.38 15.23 21.24
CA LEU A 255 5.06 14.60 21.44
C LEU A 255 3.92 15.63 21.40
N LYS A 256 4.06 16.81 22.01
CA LYS A 256 3.07 17.91 21.91
C LYS A 256 2.84 18.34 20.46
N SER A 257 3.90 18.41 19.66
CA SER A 257 3.82 18.81 18.25
C SER A 257 3.05 17.78 17.41
N TYR A 258 3.30 16.47 17.62
CA TYR A 258 2.56 15.41 16.94
C TYR A 258 1.12 15.25 17.46
N GLU A 259 0.89 15.37 18.77
CA GLU A 259 -0.45 15.33 19.36
C GLU A 259 -1.34 16.48 18.86
N GLN A 260 -0.78 17.69 18.72
CA GLN A 260 -1.46 18.82 18.11
C GLN A 260 -1.76 18.54 16.61
N LEU A 261 -0.77 18.03 15.86
CA LEU A 261 -0.95 17.66 14.45
C LEU A 261 -2.07 16.62 14.27
N PHE A 262 -2.08 15.56 15.08
CA PHE A 262 -3.15 14.54 15.07
C PHE A 262 -4.51 15.09 15.49
N THR A 263 -4.54 16.03 16.44
CA THR A 263 -5.76 16.71 16.88
C THR A 263 -6.34 17.58 15.76
N ASP A 264 -5.50 18.34 15.07
CA ASP A 264 -5.94 19.21 13.97
C ASP A 264 -6.25 18.43 12.70
N LEU A 265 -5.54 17.34 12.40
CA LEU A 265 -5.95 16.30 11.42
C LEU A 265 -7.35 15.74 11.74
N GLY A 266 -7.63 15.46 13.02
CA GLY A 266 -8.94 15.01 13.48
C GLY A 266 -10.04 16.04 13.23
N LYS A 267 -9.80 17.31 13.58
CA LYS A 267 -10.72 18.42 13.29
C LYS A 267 -10.95 18.59 11.79
N LEU A 268 -9.89 18.65 10.98
CA LEU A 268 -9.97 18.79 9.53
C LEU A 268 -10.73 17.62 8.88
N ARG A 269 -10.54 16.37 9.34
CA ARG A 269 -11.34 15.23 8.87
C ARG A 269 -12.82 15.37 9.23
N THR A 270 -13.14 15.81 10.44
CA THR A 270 -14.53 16.06 10.87
C THR A 270 -15.17 17.24 10.11
N GLU A 271 -14.39 18.29 9.83
CA GLU A 271 -14.84 19.48 9.09
C GLU A 271 -15.02 19.18 7.60
N ILE A 272 -14.10 18.46 6.97
CA ILE A 272 -14.26 17.90 5.62
C ILE A 272 -15.47 16.97 5.54
N HIS A 273 -15.70 16.11 6.55
CA HIS A 273 -16.88 15.26 6.59
C HIS A 273 -18.18 16.08 6.68
N HIS A 274 -18.24 17.10 7.54
CA HIS A 274 -19.38 18.03 7.60
C HIS A 274 -19.59 18.81 6.30
N LEU A 275 -18.50 19.25 5.63
CA LEU A 275 -18.57 19.93 4.35
C LEU A 275 -19.06 19.01 3.24
N ASN A 276 -18.62 17.75 3.21
CA ASN A 276 -19.08 16.75 2.24
C ASN A 276 -20.57 16.41 2.45
N VAL A 277 -21.02 16.18 3.69
CA VAL A 277 -22.45 16.00 4.01
C VAL A 277 -23.27 17.22 3.53
N LYS A 278 -22.77 18.43 3.77
CA LYS A 278 -23.42 19.69 3.35
C LYS A 278 -23.40 19.90 1.83
N ALA A 279 -22.38 19.39 1.14
CA ALA A 279 -22.33 19.36 -0.32
C ALA A 279 -23.41 18.41 -0.86
N THR A 280 -23.49 17.18 -0.37
CA THR A 280 -24.55 16.21 -0.75
C THR A 280 -25.96 16.71 -0.43
N GLU A 281 -26.15 17.46 0.67
CA GLU A 281 -27.43 18.13 0.94
C GLU A 281 -27.77 19.23 -0.09
N ASN A 282 -26.77 19.98 -0.55
CA ASN A 282 -26.96 21.05 -1.53
C ASN A 282 -27.19 20.48 -2.93
N GLU A 283 -26.46 19.43 -3.31
CA GLU A 283 -26.64 18.64 -4.53
C GLU A 283 -28.08 18.08 -4.62
N LYS A 284 -28.58 17.48 -3.53
CA LYS A 284 -29.99 17.05 -3.44
C LYS A 284 -30.98 18.20 -3.63
N LYS A 285 -30.69 19.39 -3.05
CA LYS A 285 -31.52 20.60 -3.24
C LYS A 285 -31.44 21.12 -4.69
N ILE A 286 -30.30 21.00 -5.36
CA ILE A 286 -30.11 21.42 -6.76
C ILE A 286 -30.90 20.50 -7.69
N ASN A 287 -30.74 19.18 -7.58
CA ASN A 287 -31.51 18.22 -8.38
C ASN A 287 -33.03 18.42 -8.17
N GLN A 288 -33.45 18.76 -6.96
CA GLN A 288 -34.85 19.08 -6.64
C GLN A 288 -35.31 20.46 -7.15
N LEU A 289 -34.41 21.44 -7.30
CA LEU A 289 -34.70 22.74 -7.92
C LEU A 289 -34.72 22.65 -9.46
N GLU A 290 -33.86 21.83 -10.06
CA GLU A 290 -33.83 21.55 -11.50
C GLU A 290 -35.11 20.82 -11.94
N LEU A 291 -35.51 19.78 -11.21
CA LEU A 291 -36.80 19.09 -11.41
C LEU A 291 -38.00 20.06 -11.29
N ASN A 292 -37.95 21.01 -10.35
CA ASN A 292 -38.97 22.05 -10.21
C ASN A 292 -38.90 23.14 -11.30
N ALA A 293 -37.75 23.32 -11.96
CA ALA A 293 -37.57 24.25 -13.07
C ALA A 293 -38.06 23.65 -14.41
N GLU A 294 -37.79 22.36 -14.65
CA GLU A 294 -38.38 21.62 -15.78
C GLU A 294 -39.92 21.63 -15.74
N LEU A 295 -40.50 21.62 -14.53
CA LEU A 295 -41.95 21.75 -14.30
C LEU A 295 -42.49 23.19 -14.45
N ASN A 296 -41.66 24.23 -14.43
CA ASN A 296 -42.09 25.64 -14.44
C ASN A 296 -41.39 26.43 -15.57
N ASN A 297 -41.97 26.32 -16.76
CA ASN A 297 -41.39 26.74 -18.04
C ASN A 297 -41.38 28.28 -18.27
N THR A 298 -40.76 29.06 -17.37
CA THR A 298 -40.68 30.53 -17.44
C THR A 298 -39.38 31.14 -16.90
N ASN A 299 -38.57 31.72 -17.79
CA ASN A 299 -37.64 32.87 -17.64
C ASN A 299 -36.59 32.94 -16.49
N ASN A 300 -36.56 32.05 -15.51
CA ASN A 300 -35.50 32.03 -14.48
C ASN A 300 -34.16 31.45 -14.97
N ASP A 301 -34.07 31.06 -16.23
CA ASP A 301 -32.94 30.36 -16.85
C ASP A 301 -31.58 31.08 -16.66
N SER A 302 -31.52 32.41 -16.72
CA SER A 302 -30.29 33.16 -16.46
C SER A 302 -29.91 33.24 -14.97
N LEU A 303 -30.91 33.24 -14.08
CA LEU A 303 -30.69 33.21 -12.63
C LEU A 303 -30.23 31.82 -12.19
N ILE A 304 -30.85 30.76 -12.71
CA ILE A 304 -30.48 29.37 -12.47
C ILE A 304 -29.09 29.10 -13.03
N LYS A 305 -28.79 29.47 -14.28
CA LYS A 305 -27.43 29.33 -14.85
C LYS A 305 -26.39 30.12 -14.07
N LYS A 306 -26.75 31.27 -13.49
CA LYS A 306 -25.87 31.99 -12.55
C LYS A 306 -25.68 31.21 -11.24
N TYR A 307 -26.74 30.76 -10.58
CA TYR A 307 -26.63 29.99 -9.33
C TYR A 307 -25.88 28.67 -9.53
N VAL A 308 -26.11 27.95 -10.62
CA VAL A 308 -25.35 26.75 -11.01
C VAL A 308 -23.89 27.11 -11.32
N SER A 309 -23.60 28.24 -11.96
CA SER A 309 -22.22 28.73 -12.17
C SER A 309 -21.54 29.10 -10.85
N ASP A 310 -22.22 29.80 -9.96
CA ASP A 310 -21.69 30.24 -8.66
C ASP A 310 -21.49 29.03 -7.72
N VAL A 311 -22.41 28.05 -7.74
CA VAL A 311 -22.25 26.76 -7.04
C VAL A 311 -21.14 25.93 -7.67
N ASN A 312 -21.07 25.74 -8.98
CA ASN A 312 -19.97 25.02 -9.63
C ASN A 312 -18.63 25.73 -9.43
N THR A 313 -18.62 27.04 -9.18
CA THR A 313 -17.43 27.78 -8.78
C THR A 313 -17.10 27.56 -7.31
N MET A 314 -18.08 27.45 -6.40
CA MET A 314 -17.85 27.00 -5.02
C MET A 314 -17.42 25.53 -4.94
N ILE A 315 -18.01 24.63 -5.73
CA ILE A 315 -17.61 23.22 -5.83
C ILE A 315 -16.15 23.15 -6.28
N ARG A 316 -15.77 23.82 -7.38
CA ARG A 316 -14.36 23.89 -7.80
C ARG A 316 -13.45 24.60 -6.80
N LEU A 317 -13.97 25.50 -5.96
CA LEU A 317 -13.22 26.08 -4.83
C LEU A 317 -13.07 25.10 -3.66
N PHE A 318 -14.06 24.26 -3.39
CA PHE A 318 -13.99 23.20 -2.38
C PHE A 318 -13.17 22.00 -2.86
N GLU A 319 -13.23 21.66 -4.14
CA GLU A 319 -12.37 20.67 -4.80
C GLU A 319 -10.93 21.18 -4.85
N SER A 320 -10.68 22.43 -5.25
CA SER A 320 -9.35 23.03 -5.16
C SER A 320 -8.87 23.11 -3.72
N LEU A 321 -9.71 23.51 -2.76
CA LEU A 321 -9.30 23.55 -1.34
C LEU A 321 -9.06 22.15 -0.77
N HIS A 322 -9.86 21.15 -1.14
CA HIS A 322 -9.69 19.74 -0.77
C HIS A 322 -8.44 19.16 -1.42
N HIS A 323 -8.17 19.48 -2.69
CA HIS A 323 -6.99 19.05 -3.44
C HIS A 323 -5.72 19.77 -2.96
N ASP A 324 -5.75 21.07 -2.68
CA ASP A 324 -4.65 21.83 -2.05
C ASP A 324 -4.40 21.33 -0.62
N THR A 325 -5.45 20.87 0.08
CA THR A 325 -5.35 20.25 1.41
C THR A 325 -4.82 18.82 1.34
N GLN A 326 -5.23 18.01 0.35
CA GLN A 326 -4.65 16.70 0.06
C GLN A 326 -3.19 16.85 -0.35
N LEU A 327 -2.86 17.71 -1.32
CA LEU A 327 -1.48 18.07 -1.66
C LEU A 327 -0.69 18.56 -0.45
N ALA A 328 -1.29 19.29 0.50
CA ALA A 328 -0.63 19.69 1.75
C ALA A 328 -0.42 18.52 2.75
N PHE A 329 -1.27 17.49 2.74
CA PHE A 329 -1.12 16.27 3.54
C PHE A 329 -0.17 15.25 2.87
N ASP A 330 -0.31 15.01 1.57
CA ASP A 330 0.51 14.10 0.78
C ASP A 330 1.94 14.64 0.58
N SER A 331 2.14 15.97 0.69
CA SER A 331 3.46 16.60 0.75
C SER A 331 4.00 16.89 2.15
N MET A 332 3.39 16.37 3.24
CA MET A 332 3.80 16.63 4.64
C MET A 332 5.32 16.54 4.84
N THR A 333 5.95 15.56 4.21
CA THR A 333 7.38 15.27 4.30
C THR A 333 8.27 16.36 3.67
N TRP A 334 7.82 17.10 2.66
CA TRP A 334 8.62 18.19 2.06
C TRP A 334 8.73 19.40 2.99
N LYS A 335 7.67 19.70 3.75
CA LYS A 335 7.73 20.71 4.83
C LYS A 335 8.52 20.23 6.05
N LEU A 336 8.62 18.91 6.28
CA LEU A 336 9.63 18.39 7.19
C LEU A 336 11.05 18.56 6.63
N GLY A 337 11.24 18.52 5.31
CA GLY A 337 12.48 18.96 4.64
C GLY A 337 12.83 20.43 4.91
N TYR A 338 11.84 21.33 4.95
CA TYR A 338 12.03 22.70 5.44
C TYR A 338 12.44 22.73 6.93
N LEU A 339 11.79 21.95 7.80
CA LEU A 339 12.16 21.86 9.22
C LEU A 339 13.52 21.19 9.46
N ILE A 340 13.98 20.31 8.56
CA ILE A 340 15.32 19.71 8.55
C ILE A 340 16.35 20.73 8.04
N ALA A 341 15.97 21.64 7.13
CA ALA A 341 16.78 22.82 6.82
C ALA A 341 16.76 23.86 7.97
N GLU A 342 15.72 23.88 8.80
CA GLU A 342 15.61 24.68 10.03
C GLU A 342 16.23 24.00 11.26
N ALA A 343 16.57 22.72 11.21
CA ALA A 343 17.60 22.07 12.03
C ALA A 343 18.99 22.23 11.38
N GLY A 344 19.01 22.38 10.05
CA GLY A 344 20.08 22.91 9.19
C GLY A 344 20.44 24.37 9.45
N ARG A 345 19.74 25.01 10.41
CA ARG A 345 20.30 25.81 11.53
C ARG A 345 21.37 25.02 12.33
N LYS A 346 22.23 24.30 11.60
CA LYS A 346 23.53 23.83 12.02
C LYS A 346 24.19 24.98 12.78
N LEU A 347 24.66 24.72 13.99
CA LEU A 347 26.08 24.92 14.32
C LEU A 347 26.67 26.31 13.92
N GLY A 348 25.87 27.39 13.93
CA GLY A 348 26.26 28.73 13.48
C GLY A 348 26.33 29.02 11.95
N VAL A 349 25.91 28.10 11.07
CA VAL A 349 26.46 28.00 9.69
C VAL A 349 25.79 28.86 8.59
N LEU A 350 24.54 29.33 8.74
CA LEU A 350 23.82 30.03 7.65
C LEU A 350 23.78 31.55 7.80
N GLN A 351 24.84 32.24 7.35
CA GLN A 351 24.74 33.67 6.99
C GLN A 351 24.03 33.87 5.64
N ARG A 352 23.44 35.06 5.45
CA ARG A 352 22.48 35.36 4.38
C ARG A 352 23.13 35.42 2.98
N THR A 353 22.81 34.49 2.09
CA THR A 353 23.13 34.63 0.66
C THR A 353 22.02 35.36 -0.12
N PRO A 354 22.35 36.23 -1.11
CA PRO A 354 21.35 37.02 -1.84
C PRO A 354 20.29 36.21 -2.58
N MET A 355 20.61 34.97 -3.00
CA MET A 355 19.72 34.15 -3.84
C MET A 355 18.40 33.79 -3.15
N VAL A 356 18.41 33.56 -1.84
CA VAL A 356 17.19 33.28 -1.05
C VAL A 356 16.30 34.52 -0.95
N GLN A 357 16.90 35.70 -0.75
CA GLN A 357 16.15 36.95 -0.76
C GLN A 357 15.53 37.24 -2.12
N ASP A 358 16.22 36.92 -3.21
CA ASP A 358 15.70 37.12 -4.56
C ASP A 358 14.57 36.14 -4.91
N HIS A 359 14.63 34.89 -4.44
CA HIS A 359 13.54 33.94 -4.58
C HIS A 359 12.29 34.37 -3.78
N ILE A 360 12.46 34.83 -2.53
CA ILE A 360 11.36 35.38 -1.72
C ILE A 360 10.79 36.66 -2.36
N LYS A 361 11.64 37.55 -2.90
CA LYS A 361 11.19 38.72 -3.68
C LYS A 361 10.39 38.30 -4.93
N ARG A 362 10.80 37.25 -5.64
CA ARG A 362 10.05 36.69 -6.78
C ARG A 362 8.69 36.14 -6.36
N ILE A 363 8.59 35.39 -5.25
CA ILE A 363 7.30 34.89 -4.73
C ILE A 363 6.39 36.06 -4.30
N ILE A 364 6.91 37.03 -3.55
CA ILE A 364 6.15 38.23 -3.14
C ILE A 364 5.68 39.02 -4.36
N LYS A 365 6.53 39.19 -5.39
CA LYS A 365 6.17 39.87 -6.64
C LYS A 365 5.11 39.10 -7.42
N SER A 366 5.20 37.78 -7.51
CA SER A 366 4.17 36.93 -8.13
C SER A 366 2.84 36.99 -7.40
N TYR A 367 2.84 36.96 -6.05
CA TYR A 367 1.63 37.11 -5.24
C TYR A 367 1.03 38.52 -5.35
N GLN A 368 1.85 39.57 -5.43
CA GLN A 368 1.40 40.94 -5.70
C GLN A 368 0.80 41.08 -7.11
N ILE A 369 1.40 40.45 -8.13
CA ILE A 369 0.85 40.39 -9.49
C ILE A 369 -0.48 39.64 -9.51
N TRP A 370 -0.59 38.51 -8.80
CA TRP A 370 -1.83 37.74 -8.67
C TRP A 370 -2.93 38.52 -7.93
N ARG A 371 -2.59 39.19 -6.81
CA ARG A 371 -3.50 40.06 -6.06
C ARG A 371 -4.01 41.22 -6.91
N ASN A 372 -3.11 41.88 -7.66
CA ASN A 372 -3.48 42.99 -8.54
C ASN A 372 -4.30 42.54 -9.76
N LYS A 373 -4.24 41.25 -10.14
CA LYS A 373 -5.07 40.64 -11.20
C LYS A 373 -6.44 40.17 -10.72
N ASN A 374 -6.69 40.08 -9.41
CA ASN A 374 -7.94 39.52 -8.84
C ASN A 374 -8.60 40.48 -7.81
N PRO A 375 -9.20 41.61 -8.23
CA PRO A 375 -9.54 42.70 -7.30
C PRO A 375 -10.80 42.47 -6.44
N PHE A 376 -11.67 41.53 -6.83
CA PHE A 376 -13.04 41.45 -6.33
C PHE A 376 -13.22 40.75 -4.96
N ILE A 377 -12.23 39.98 -4.49
CA ILE A 377 -12.31 39.23 -3.22
C ILE A 377 -11.76 40.06 -2.04
N SER A 378 -12.17 41.33 -1.90
CA SER A 378 -11.44 42.29 -1.04
C SER A 378 -12.24 43.27 -0.18
N LYS A 379 -13.58 43.20 -0.08
CA LYS A 379 -14.36 44.21 0.69
C LYS A 379 -14.99 43.73 2.01
N ASP A 380 -15.59 42.56 2.10
CA ASP A 380 -16.31 42.17 3.34
C ASP A 380 -15.45 41.39 4.36
N ALA A 381 -14.46 40.62 3.90
CA ALA A 381 -13.55 39.90 4.79
C ALA A 381 -12.58 40.81 5.58
N HIS A 382 -12.47 42.10 5.23
CA HIS A 382 -11.42 42.98 5.75
C HIS A 382 -11.68 43.56 7.15
N ARG A 383 -12.92 43.44 7.67
CA ARG A 383 -13.30 44.00 8.98
C ARG A 383 -12.84 43.17 10.19
N SER A 384 -12.66 41.86 10.02
CA SER A 384 -12.39 40.94 11.15
C SER A 384 -10.90 40.75 11.50
N ILE A 385 -9.98 41.24 10.66
CA ILE A 385 -8.53 40.97 10.79
C ILE A 385 -7.77 42.12 11.49
N ILE A 386 -8.34 43.33 11.53
CA ILE A 386 -7.70 44.54 12.08
C ILE A 386 -7.37 44.39 13.59
N ILE A 387 -8.10 43.55 14.32
CA ILE A 387 -7.93 43.35 15.77
C ILE A 387 -6.63 42.57 16.13
N LEU A 388 -6.00 41.87 15.18
CA LEU A 388 -4.80 41.05 15.43
C LEU A 388 -3.47 41.73 15.02
N ALA A 389 -3.48 43.04 14.77
CA ALA A 389 -2.29 43.79 14.38
C ALA A 389 -1.33 44.13 15.56
N ASP A 390 -1.83 44.24 16.79
CA ASP A 390 -1.07 44.82 17.91
C ASP A 390 -0.04 43.89 18.56
N ILE A 391 -0.15 42.57 18.41
CA ILE A 391 0.68 41.59 19.13
C ILE A 391 1.90 41.15 18.30
N LYS A 392 2.67 42.11 17.76
CA LYS A 392 3.89 41.80 16.98
C LYS A 392 5.05 42.79 17.12
N ASN A 393 5.14 43.49 18.25
CA ASN A 393 6.12 44.55 18.51
C ASN A 393 7.15 44.21 19.62
N THR A 394 7.65 42.97 19.71
CA THR A 394 8.55 42.55 20.81
C THR A 394 9.75 41.66 20.37
N PHE A 395 10.75 42.31 19.76
CA PHE A 395 12.20 41.95 19.75
C PHE A 395 12.77 40.77 18.91
N ASN A 396 14.11 40.81 18.76
CA ASN A 396 15.00 40.03 17.86
C ASN A 396 16.36 39.75 18.56
N TYR A 397 17.20 38.82 18.01
CA TYR A 397 18.69 38.79 17.84
C TYR A 397 19.18 37.30 17.74
N ASN A 398 20.13 36.80 16.92
CA ASN A 398 21.53 37.15 16.52
C ASN A 398 22.60 36.55 17.49
N ASN A 399 23.73 35.90 17.10
CA ASN A 399 24.32 35.60 15.77
C ASN A 399 25.41 34.47 15.76
N SER A 400 25.67 33.87 14.58
CA SER A 400 26.96 33.41 13.96
C SER A 400 27.97 32.38 14.53
N VAL A 401 28.45 31.51 13.61
CA VAL A 401 29.77 30.78 13.49
C VAL A 401 30.06 29.61 14.47
N GLU A 402 31.02 28.67 14.25
CA GLU A 402 32.13 28.50 13.27
C GLU A 402 32.35 27.02 12.81
N SER A 403 33.59 26.54 12.52
CA SER A 403 33.90 25.23 11.89
C SER A 403 35.28 24.61 12.24
N LEU A 404 35.45 23.28 12.12
CA LEU A 404 36.73 22.57 11.88
C LEU A 404 36.52 21.11 11.40
N ASN A 405 37.52 20.50 10.74
CA ASN A 405 37.51 19.13 10.18
C ASN A 405 38.60 18.24 10.82
N PHE A 406 38.44 16.91 10.83
CA PHE A 406 39.51 15.90 10.61
C PHE A 406 38.92 14.51 10.23
N ARG A 407 39.73 13.43 10.19
CA ARG A 407 39.81 12.53 9.01
C ARG A 407 40.52 11.18 9.33
N GLU A 408 40.05 10.04 8.76
CA GLU A 408 40.72 8.71 8.62
C GLU A 408 41.17 7.98 9.93
N ASP A 409 41.30 6.65 10.10
CA ASP A 409 40.84 5.36 9.48
C ASP A 409 40.82 4.29 10.63
N HIS A 410 40.58 2.96 10.57
CA HIS A 410 40.66 1.80 9.64
C HIS A 410 39.51 0.79 9.96
N GLU A 411 39.05 -0.11 9.08
CA GLU A 411 39.50 -1.51 8.80
C GLU A 411 39.82 -2.45 9.99
N GLU A 412 39.00 -3.50 10.22
CA GLU A 412 39.40 -4.88 10.62
C GLU A 412 38.19 -5.84 10.84
N GLU A 413 37.68 -6.56 9.82
CA GLU A 413 37.03 -7.90 10.01
C GLU A 413 36.80 -8.73 8.70
N TYR A 414 37.69 -8.68 7.71
CA TYR A 414 37.51 -9.38 6.42
C TYR A 414 37.91 -10.88 6.41
N LEU A 415 38.08 -11.51 7.57
CA LEU A 415 38.98 -12.67 7.74
C LEU A 415 38.48 -14.06 7.33
N ASN A 416 37.21 -14.24 6.92
CA ASN A 416 36.60 -15.57 6.68
C ASN A 416 35.81 -15.72 5.37
N PHE A 417 36.02 -14.86 4.37
CA PHE A 417 35.38 -15.02 3.06
C PHE A 417 36.21 -15.91 2.13
N ASN A 418 35.65 -17.03 1.67
CA ASN A 418 36.23 -17.85 0.60
C ASN A 418 35.56 -17.49 -0.74
N GLU A 419 36.32 -16.83 -1.61
CA GLU A 419 35.83 -16.39 -2.91
C GLU A 419 35.55 -17.56 -3.88
N GLU A 420 36.37 -18.61 -3.86
CA GLU A 420 36.22 -19.74 -4.76
C GLU A 420 34.94 -20.54 -4.45
N ASP A 421 34.63 -20.77 -3.16
CA ASP A 421 33.36 -21.38 -2.76
C ASP A 421 32.17 -20.48 -3.11
N TYR A 422 32.29 -19.16 -2.90
CA TYR A 422 31.24 -18.19 -3.24
C TYR A 422 30.94 -18.15 -4.75
N LEU A 423 31.97 -18.04 -5.60
CA LEU A 423 31.81 -17.98 -7.06
C LEU A 423 31.39 -19.32 -7.68
N ASN A 424 31.77 -20.46 -7.09
CA ASN A 424 31.25 -21.77 -7.49
C ASN A 424 29.79 -21.97 -7.06
N ARG A 425 29.34 -21.31 -5.98
CA ARG A 425 27.97 -21.38 -5.46
C ARG A 425 27.00 -20.42 -6.13
N TYR A 426 27.48 -19.32 -6.70
CA TYR A 426 26.69 -18.29 -7.38
C TYR A 426 27.27 -17.98 -8.78
N PRO A 427 26.98 -18.82 -9.81
CA PRO A 427 27.62 -18.71 -11.13
C PRO A 427 27.33 -17.41 -11.88
N ASP A 428 26.21 -16.75 -11.60
CA ASP A 428 25.85 -15.43 -12.12
C ASP A 428 26.75 -14.32 -11.55
N VAL A 429 27.16 -14.44 -10.28
CA VAL A 429 28.13 -13.52 -9.66
C VAL A 429 29.51 -13.73 -10.26
N LYS A 430 29.87 -14.99 -10.53
CA LYS A 430 31.11 -15.34 -11.24
C LYS A 430 31.13 -14.73 -12.64
N GLU A 431 30.03 -14.83 -13.39
CA GLU A 431 29.91 -14.19 -14.70
C GLU A 431 29.99 -12.65 -14.60
N ALA A 432 29.39 -12.02 -13.58
CA ALA A 432 29.50 -10.58 -13.36
C ALA A 432 30.95 -10.12 -13.03
N VAL A 433 31.71 -10.94 -12.31
CA VAL A 433 33.16 -10.73 -12.06
C VAL A 433 33.99 -10.94 -13.32
N GLU A 434 33.73 -12.01 -14.09
CA GLU A 434 34.40 -12.28 -15.37
C GLU A 434 34.11 -11.19 -16.43
N ARG A 435 32.94 -10.54 -16.36
CA ARG A 435 32.57 -9.34 -17.14
C ARG A 435 33.14 -8.02 -16.58
N GLY A 436 33.86 -8.05 -15.46
CA GLY A 436 34.47 -6.87 -14.83
C GLY A 436 33.47 -5.89 -14.20
N GLN A 437 32.24 -6.32 -13.92
CA GLN A 437 31.23 -5.51 -13.23
C GLN A 437 31.55 -5.38 -11.73
N PHE A 438 32.23 -6.39 -11.19
CA PHE A 438 32.87 -6.41 -9.87
C PHE A 438 34.30 -6.89 -10.04
N ARG A 439 35.24 -6.36 -9.24
CA ARG A 439 36.67 -6.70 -9.33
C ARG A 439 36.97 -8.14 -8.93
N ASN A 440 36.16 -8.67 -8.01
CA ASN A 440 36.25 -10.02 -7.47
C ASN A 440 34.92 -10.40 -6.78
N GLY A 441 34.75 -11.68 -6.43
CA GLY A 441 33.54 -12.17 -5.75
C GLY A 441 33.35 -11.58 -4.35
N LEU A 442 34.45 -11.18 -3.69
CA LEU A 442 34.41 -10.49 -2.39
C LEU A 442 33.70 -9.13 -2.49
N GLU A 443 33.98 -8.33 -3.53
CA GLU A 443 33.33 -7.04 -3.74
C GLU A 443 31.81 -7.19 -3.96
N HIS A 444 31.39 -8.16 -4.79
CA HIS A 444 29.96 -8.48 -4.92
C HIS A 444 29.33 -8.90 -3.59
N TYR A 445 30.01 -9.79 -2.83
CA TYR A 445 29.51 -10.24 -1.54
C TYR A 445 29.36 -9.09 -0.53
N GLN A 446 30.33 -8.17 -0.47
CA GLN A 446 30.31 -7.00 0.40
C GLN A 446 29.17 -6.03 0.08
N LEU A 447 28.98 -5.72 -1.20
CA LEU A 447 28.00 -4.73 -1.67
C LEU A 447 26.56 -5.28 -1.66
N LEU A 448 26.38 -6.56 -2.01
CA LEU A 448 25.10 -7.12 -2.46
C LEU A 448 24.81 -8.48 -1.81
N GLY A 449 25.72 -9.44 -1.98
CA GLY A 449 25.53 -10.84 -1.57
C GLY A 449 25.23 -11.04 -0.08
N ARG A 450 25.80 -10.18 0.79
CA ARG A 450 25.53 -10.17 2.24
C ARG A 450 24.06 -9.88 2.54
N ASN A 451 23.38 -9.06 1.73
CA ASN A 451 21.95 -8.76 1.87
C ASN A 451 21.09 -9.85 1.20
N GLU A 452 21.47 -10.33 0.02
CA GLU A 452 20.78 -11.42 -0.69
C GLU A 452 20.63 -12.68 0.17
N ILE A 453 21.71 -13.10 0.84
CA ILE A 453 21.75 -14.31 1.66
C ILE A 453 20.97 -14.14 2.98
N LEU A 454 20.95 -12.93 3.56
CA LEU A 454 20.23 -12.65 4.81
C LEU A 454 18.75 -12.34 4.62
N GLY A 455 18.33 -11.86 3.44
CA GLY A 455 16.94 -11.54 3.13
C GLY A 455 16.07 -12.74 2.74
N GLY A 456 16.69 -13.88 2.37
CA GLY A 456 15.99 -15.00 1.74
C GLY A 456 15.50 -14.70 0.31
N THR A 457 15.90 -13.55 -0.23
CA THR A 457 15.41 -12.97 -1.49
C THR A 457 16.49 -12.97 -2.56
N ARG A 458 16.93 -14.17 -2.95
CA ARG A 458 17.24 -14.44 -4.37
C ARG A 458 16.00 -15.06 -5.00
N PRO A 459 15.52 -14.59 -6.16
CA PRO A 459 14.46 -15.26 -6.92
C PRO A 459 15.01 -16.51 -7.64
N TYR A 460 15.49 -17.49 -6.86
CA TYR A 460 15.72 -18.85 -7.35
C TYR A 460 14.76 -19.79 -6.63
N THR A 461 13.63 -20.06 -7.30
CA THR A 461 12.67 -21.06 -6.84
C THR A 461 13.30 -22.44 -6.89
N THR A 462 13.52 -23.07 -5.73
CA THR A 462 13.76 -24.51 -5.60
C THR A 462 12.46 -25.32 -5.73
N SER A 463 11.59 -24.88 -6.63
CA SER A 463 10.37 -25.54 -7.10
C SER A 463 10.32 -25.46 -8.63
N ASN A 464 9.83 -26.52 -9.27
CA ASN A 464 9.96 -26.75 -10.71
C ASN A 464 8.98 -25.91 -11.57
N SER A 465 8.97 -24.58 -11.40
CA SER A 465 8.08 -23.67 -12.12
C SER A 465 8.71 -22.33 -12.52
N SER A 466 9.97 -22.07 -12.23
CA SER A 466 10.72 -21.03 -12.95
C SER A 466 11.02 -21.50 -14.37
N LEU A 467 10.44 -20.83 -15.37
CA LEU A 467 11.19 -20.58 -16.60
C LEU A 467 12.28 -19.57 -16.21
N PRO A 468 13.58 -19.93 -16.20
CA PRO A 468 14.63 -18.94 -15.98
C PRO A 468 14.61 -17.94 -17.14
N LEU A 469 15.04 -16.69 -16.89
CA LEU A 469 15.48 -15.79 -17.94
C LEU A 469 16.52 -16.55 -18.77
N LYS A 470 16.17 -16.92 -20.01
CA LYS A 470 17.01 -17.83 -20.79
C LYS A 470 18.26 -17.08 -21.23
N ILE A 471 19.40 -17.39 -20.61
CA ILE A 471 20.70 -16.87 -21.02
C ILE A 471 21.10 -17.55 -22.33
N TYR A 472 20.90 -16.87 -23.46
CA TYR A 472 21.27 -17.35 -24.79
C TYR A 472 22.79 -17.38 -24.94
N ASN A 473 23.38 -18.55 -24.66
CA ASN A 473 24.76 -18.88 -25.00
C ASN A 473 24.95 -18.97 -26.54
N GLU A 474 26.17 -19.16 -27.02
CA GLU A 474 26.42 -19.20 -28.46
C GLU A 474 25.77 -20.41 -29.16
N ASP A 475 25.64 -21.56 -28.51
CA ASP A 475 24.93 -22.73 -29.08
C ASP A 475 23.44 -22.42 -29.31
N ASP A 476 22.80 -21.77 -28.35
CA ASP A 476 21.41 -21.28 -28.48
C ASP A 476 21.28 -20.21 -29.57
N ARG A 477 22.26 -19.30 -29.69
CA ARG A 477 22.30 -18.30 -30.77
C ARG A 477 22.46 -18.95 -32.14
N VAL A 478 23.29 -19.99 -32.25
CA VAL A 478 23.47 -20.80 -33.48
C VAL A 478 22.20 -21.55 -33.83
N GLN A 479 21.59 -22.25 -32.87
CA GLN A 479 20.32 -22.96 -33.08
C GLN A 479 19.20 -22.03 -33.55
N CYS A 480 19.08 -20.84 -32.94
CA CYS A 480 18.09 -19.84 -33.36
C CYS A 480 18.35 -19.35 -34.79
N LYS A 481 19.61 -19.11 -35.18
CA LYS A 481 19.97 -18.75 -36.58
C LYS A 481 19.58 -19.87 -37.55
N LEU A 482 19.86 -21.12 -37.21
CA LEU A 482 19.46 -22.31 -37.99
C LEU A 482 17.93 -22.54 -38.06
N GLU A 483 17.15 -21.93 -37.17
CA GLU A 483 15.68 -21.90 -37.26
C GLU A 483 15.19 -20.72 -38.10
N ILE A 484 15.77 -19.53 -37.91
CA ILE A 484 15.51 -18.32 -38.72
C ILE A 484 15.77 -18.60 -40.22
N GLU A 485 16.77 -19.42 -40.55
CA GLU A 485 17.02 -19.87 -41.93
C GLU A 485 15.83 -20.63 -42.54
N LYS A 486 15.11 -21.43 -41.75
CA LYS A 486 14.02 -22.32 -42.19
C LYS A 486 12.65 -21.64 -42.24
N TRP A 487 12.48 -20.50 -41.57
CA TRP A 487 11.21 -19.76 -41.55
C TRP A 487 10.79 -19.27 -42.93
N GLN A 488 9.50 -19.41 -43.24
CA GLN A 488 8.92 -18.98 -44.51
C GLN A 488 8.75 -17.45 -44.56
N ARG A 489 8.52 -16.82 -43.42
CA ARG A 489 8.37 -15.37 -43.29
C ARG A 489 9.49 -14.80 -42.44
N LYS A 490 10.16 -13.78 -42.98
CA LYS A 490 11.24 -13.04 -42.33
C LYS A 490 10.97 -11.53 -42.45
N PRO A 491 9.86 -11.04 -41.85
CA PRO A 491 9.49 -9.62 -41.93
C PRO A 491 10.53 -8.75 -41.22
N VAL A 492 10.71 -7.54 -41.70
CA VAL A 492 11.45 -6.51 -40.94
C VAL A 492 10.58 -6.03 -39.78
N ILE A 493 11.17 -5.97 -38.59
CA ILE A 493 10.57 -5.34 -37.40
C ILE A 493 11.06 -3.89 -37.31
N SER A 494 10.17 -2.91 -37.40
CA SER A 494 10.51 -1.50 -37.17
C SER A 494 10.29 -1.13 -35.69
N VAL A 495 11.36 -0.75 -35.00
CA VAL A 495 11.35 -0.22 -33.64
C VAL A 495 11.13 1.28 -33.69
N ILE A 496 10.20 1.80 -32.90
CA ILE A 496 9.84 3.21 -32.79
C ILE A 496 10.40 3.74 -31.47
N MET A 497 11.31 4.72 -31.54
CA MET A 497 11.98 5.30 -30.38
C MET A 497 11.91 6.84 -30.42
N PRO A 498 10.95 7.48 -29.71
CA PRO A 498 11.01 8.91 -29.43
C PRO A 498 12.14 9.18 -28.41
N VAL A 499 12.88 10.28 -28.55
CA VAL A 499 14.01 10.65 -27.67
C VAL A 499 13.86 12.07 -27.14
N TYR A 500 14.00 12.28 -25.83
CA TYR A 500 14.02 13.63 -25.24
C TYR A 500 14.86 13.70 -23.95
N ASN A 501 15.99 14.42 -23.99
CA ASN A 501 16.84 14.76 -22.83
C ASN A 501 17.38 13.60 -21.95
N VAL A 502 17.30 12.36 -22.45
CA VAL A 502 17.84 11.15 -21.80
C VAL A 502 19.37 11.21 -21.64
N GLU A 503 19.91 10.56 -20.60
CA GLU A 503 21.37 10.37 -20.45
C GLU A 503 21.90 9.40 -21.52
N VAL A 504 23.03 9.76 -22.15
CA VAL A 504 23.65 8.98 -23.24
C VAL A 504 23.88 7.50 -22.89
N LYS A 505 24.20 7.16 -21.63
CA LYS A 505 24.37 5.77 -21.18
C LYS A 505 23.11 4.92 -21.33
N TRP A 506 21.92 5.46 -21.05
CA TRP A 506 20.66 4.70 -21.12
C TRP A 506 20.18 4.58 -22.57
N LEU A 507 20.30 5.65 -23.35
CA LEU A 507 20.05 5.64 -24.79
C LEU A 507 20.98 4.66 -25.52
N LYS A 508 22.25 4.58 -25.10
CA LYS A 508 23.20 3.59 -25.62
C LYS A 508 22.82 2.16 -25.22
N ALA A 509 22.33 1.93 -24.01
CA ALA A 509 21.84 0.61 -23.60
C ALA A 509 20.61 0.18 -24.43
N ALA A 510 19.62 1.08 -24.58
CA ALA A 510 18.43 0.85 -25.39
C ALA A 510 18.78 0.50 -26.86
N ILE A 511 19.61 1.33 -27.50
CA ILE A 511 20.07 1.09 -28.89
C ILE A 511 20.90 -0.20 -28.99
N ASN A 512 21.78 -0.47 -28.03
CA ASN A 512 22.54 -1.72 -27.98
C ASN A 512 21.59 -2.95 -27.91
N SER A 513 20.51 -2.90 -27.12
CA SER A 513 19.58 -4.03 -26.96
C SER A 513 18.88 -4.39 -28.28
N VAL A 514 18.64 -3.40 -29.16
CA VAL A 514 18.16 -3.61 -30.54
C VAL A 514 19.27 -4.13 -31.46
N GLN A 515 20.50 -3.62 -31.33
CA GLN A 515 21.63 -4.02 -32.17
C GLN A 515 22.09 -5.47 -31.95
N HIS A 516 21.94 -6.02 -30.73
CA HIS A 516 22.42 -7.36 -30.36
C HIS A 516 21.37 -8.48 -30.51
N GLN A 517 20.24 -8.17 -31.17
CA GLN A 517 19.16 -9.11 -31.45
C GLN A 517 19.63 -10.30 -32.30
N ILE A 518 19.20 -11.50 -31.91
CA ILE A 518 19.52 -12.76 -32.62
C ILE A 518 18.88 -12.80 -34.01
N TYR A 519 17.72 -12.14 -34.16
CA TYR A 519 17.03 -12.02 -35.44
C TYR A 519 17.52 -10.77 -36.22
N PRO A 520 18.04 -10.92 -37.44
CA PRO A 520 18.82 -9.87 -38.11
C PRO A 520 18.00 -8.85 -38.91
N HIS A 521 16.68 -9.04 -39.06
CA HIS A 521 15.85 -8.19 -39.92
C HIS A 521 15.06 -7.17 -39.09
N TRP A 522 15.71 -6.09 -38.70
CA TRP A 522 15.11 -4.98 -37.96
C TRP A 522 15.47 -3.62 -38.56
N GLN A 523 14.71 -2.59 -38.18
CA GLN A 523 14.98 -1.17 -38.46
C GLN A 523 14.70 -0.38 -37.18
N LEU A 524 15.56 0.56 -36.79
CA LEU A 524 15.35 1.41 -35.62
C LEU A 524 15.07 2.86 -36.07
N CYS A 525 13.85 3.32 -35.84
CA CYS A 525 13.33 4.63 -36.23
C CYS A 525 13.40 5.58 -35.03
N ILE A 526 14.43 6.41 -34.97
CA ILE A 526 14.69 7.34 -33.87
C ILE A 526 14.19 8.73 -34.25
N VAL A 527 13.35 9.33 -33.38
CA VAL A 527 12.98 10.75 -33.49
C VAL A 527 13.34 11.49 -32.21
N ASP A 528 14.26 12.44 -32.31
CA ASP A 528 14.54 13.38 -31.23
C ASP A 528 13.47 14.48 -31.20
N ASP A 529 12.74 14.57 -30.09
CA ASP A 529 11.70 15.56 -29.82
C ASP A 529 12.30 16.88 -29.30
N HIS A 530 13.35 17.35 -29.96
CA HIS A 530 14.07 18.59 -29.66
C HIS A 530 14.76 18.57 -28.27
N SER A 531 15.66 17.61 -28.06
CA SER A 531 16.50 17.55 -26.85
C SER A 531 17.33 18.83 -26.68
N SER A 532 17.31 19.41 -25.48
CA SER A 532 18.18 20.53 -25.09
C SER A 532 19.58 20.06 -24.66
N ARG A 533 19.76 18.76 -24.38
CA ARG A 533 21.05 18.16 -24.03
C ARG A 533 21.91 17.93 -25.27
N GLN A 534 22.98 18.71 -25.37
CA GLN A 534 23.98 18.59 -26.44
C GLN A 534 24.60 17.18 -26.50
N GLU A 535 24.90 16.56 -25.35
CA GLU A 535 25.43 15.18 -25.26
C GLU A 535 24.53 14.15 -25.98
N THR A 536 23.22 14.25 -25.78
CA THR A 536 22.20 13.38 -26.37
C THR A 536 22.15 13.59 -27.88
N LEU A 537 22.12 14.85 -28.33
CA LEU A 537 22.13 15.20 -29.75
C LEU A 537 23.41 14.74 -30.46
N ASP A 538 24.57 14.86 -29.82
CA ASP A 538 25.85 14.50 -30.44
C ASP A 538 26.08 13.00 -30.45
N TYR A 539 25.63 12.27 -29.43
CA TYR A 539 25.58 10.80 -29.50
C TYR A 539 24.65 10.34 -30.62
N LEU A 540 23.44 10.88 -30.74
CA LEU A 540 22.51 10.55 -31.83
C LEU A 540 23.13 10.79 -33.22
N LYS A 541 23.80 11.93 -33.43
CA LYS A 541 24.51 12.23 -34.70
C LYS A 541 25.72 11.32 -34.96
N SER A 542 26.26 10.66 -33.93
CA SER A 542 27.38 9.71 -34.06
C SER A 542 26.94 8.28 -34.42
N LEU A 543 25.64 8.01 -34.50
CA LEU A 543 25.09 6.71 -34.88
C LEU A 543 25.24 6.46 -36.39
N ASP A 544 26.29 5.74 -36.77
CA ASP A 544 26.47 5.19 -38.12
C ASP A 544 26.11 3.70 -38.13
N HIS A 545 24.90 3.37 -38.62
CA HIS A 545 24.43 2.00 -38.78
C HIS A 545 23.31 1.93 -39.84
N PRO A 546 23.38 1.05 -40.86
CA PRO A 546 22.48 1.10 -42.02
C PRO A 546 21.01 0.80 -41.71
N ALA A 547 20.72 0.15 -40.58
CA ALA A 547 19.35 -0.10 -40.11
C ALA A 547 18.80 0.95 -39.13
N ILE A 548 19.58 1.97 -38.78
CA ILE A 548 19.11 3.10 -37.93
C ILE A 548 18.69 4.26 -38.82
N THR A 549 17.52 4.84 -38.56
CA THR A 549 17.03 6.04 -39.25
C THR A 549 16.75 7.11 -38.20
N LEU A 550 17.55 8.19 -38.20
CA LEU A 550 17.42 9.32 -37.28
C LEU A 550 16.72 10.52 -37.94
N LYS A 551 15.85 11.17 -37.18
CA LYS A 551 15.30 12.50 -37.48
C LYS A 551 15.26 13.36 -36.21
N ILE A 552 15.59 14.64 -36.32
CA ILE A 552 15.54 15.60 -35.21
C ILE A 552 14.41 16.60 -35.50
N LEU A 553 13.56 16.89 -34.52
CA LEU A 553 12.48 17.88 -34.65
C LEU A 553 12.97 19.30 -34.37
N ALA A 554 12.42 20.26 -35.11
CA ALA A 554 12.79 21.68 -35.01
C ALA A 554 12.28 22.36 -33.72
N GLU A 555 11.36 21.72 -33.02
CA GLU A 555 10.70 22.16 -31.79
C GLU A 555 10.11 20.94 -31.09
N ASN A 556 9.95 20.99 -29.76
CA ASN A 556 9.33 19.90 -28.99
C ASN A 556 7.82 19.84 -29.29
N LYS A 557 7.32 18.66 -29.64
CA LYS A 557 5.91 18.39 -29.98
C LYS A 557 5.24 17.34 -29.09
N GLY A 558 5.98 16.70 -28.20
CA GLY A 558 5.47 15.70 -27.27
C GLY A 558 5.40 14.29 -27.87
N ILE A 559 5.34 13.30 -26.98
CA ILE A 559 5.54 11.88 -27.29
C ILE A 559 4.65 11.35 -28.43
N ALA A 560 3.36 11.72 -28.47
CA ALA A 560 2.46 11.26 -29.53
C ALA A 560 2.90 11.72 -30.94
N VAL A 561 3.39 12.97 -31.07
CA VAL A 561 3.85 13.53 -32.34
C VAL A 561 5.24 13.00 -32.71
N ALA A 562 6.15 12.86 -31.74
CA ALA A 562 7.46 12.27 -31.94
C ALA A 562 7.35 10.80 -32.40
N SER A 563 6.54 9.98 -31.73
CA SER A 563 6.27 8.60 -32.12
C SER A 563 5.56 8.49 -33.47
N ASN A 564 4.63 9.39 -33.81
CA ASN A 564 4.04 9.44 -35.16
C ASN A 564 5.07 9.81 -36.24
N ALA A 565 6.00 10.71 -35.94
CA ALA A 565 7.10 11.06 -36.84
C ALA A 565 8.10 9.91 -37.03
N ALA A 566 8.30 9.06 -36.02
CA ALA A 566 9.11 7.84 -36.10
C ALA A 566 8.38 6.70 -36.83
N LEU A 567 7.08 6.51 -36.57
CA LEU A 567 6.20 5.60 -37.34
C LEU A 567 6.20 5.92 -38.84
N SER A 568 6.35 7.19 -39.19
CA SER A 568 6.46 7.65 -40.59
C SER A 568 7.78 7.25 -41.27
N LEU A 569 8.79 6.79 -40.52
CA LEU A 569 10.06 6.26 -41.03
C LEU A 569 10.07 4.72 -41.14
N ALA A 570 9.06 4.04 -40.57
CA ALA A 570 9.01 2.59 -40.48
C ALA A 570 8.73 1.94 -41.84
N THR A 571 9.57 0.98 -42.21
CA THR A 571 9.48 0.18 -43.44
C THR A 571 9.12 -1.29 -43.20
N GLY A 572 9.11 -1.74 -41.93
CA GLY A 572 8.77 -3.10 -41.53
C GLY A 572 7.29 -3.45 -41.67
N GLU A 573 7.00 -4.75 -41.83
CA GLU A 573 5.61 -5.26 -41.83
C GLU A 573 5.00 -5.20 -40.42
N TYR A 574 5.86 -5.33 -39.40
CA TYR A 574 5.50 -5.21 -37.99
C TYR A 574 6.28 -4.09 -37.33
N VAL A 575 5.64 -3.46 -36.35
CA VAL A 575 6.13 -2.29 -35.64
C VAL A 575 6.08 -2.56 -34.13
N THR A 576 7.10 -2.15 -33.40
CA THR A 576 7.12 -2.21 -31.93
C THR A 576 7.68 -0.93 -31.33
N PHE A 577 7.44 -0.71 -30.04
CA PHE A 577 7.78 0.51 -29.32
C PHE A 577 8.85 0.21 -28.25
N LEU A 578 9.87 1.08 -28.15
CA LEU A 578 10.91 1.00 -27.14
C LEU A 578 11.21 2.41 -26.63
N ASP A 579 10.98 2.62 -25.34
CA ASP A 579 11.32 3.89 -24.69
C ASP A 579 12.85 4.06 -24.63
N HIS A 580 13.30 5.31 -24.69
CA HIS A 580 14.69 5.69 -24.96
C HIS A 580 15.71 5.34 -23.86
N ASP A 581 15.25 4.76 -22.75
CA ASP A 581 16.03 4.33 -21.60
C ASP A 581 15.79 2.86 -21.20
N ASP A 582 14.94 2.12 -21.91
CA ASP A 582 14.59 0.72 -21.63
C ASP A 582 15.41 -0.28 -22.47
N GLU A 583 15.32 -1.57 -22.16
CA GLU A 583 16.03 -2.64 -22.89
C GLU A 583 15.09 -3.81 -23.25
N ILE A 584 15.38 -4.49 -24.36
CA ILE A 584 14.71 -5.73 -24.79
C ILE A 584 15.66 -6.93 -24.76
N THR A 585 15.16 -8.13 -24.49
CA THR A 585 16.01 -9.34 -24.45
C THR A 585 16.58 -9.66 -25.84
N PRO A 586 17.79 -10.27 -25.95
CA PRO A 586 18.42 -10.55 -27.25
C PRO A 586 17.64 -11.48 -28.18
N ASP A 587 16.66 -12.20 -27.67
CA ASP A 587 15.78 -13.12 -28.39
C ASP A 587 14.39 -12.54 -28.73
N ALA A 588 14.08 -11.32 -28.29
CA ALA A 588 12.75 -10.70 -28.43
C ALA A 588 12.23 -10.78 -29.88
N PHE A 589 13.02 -10.32 -30.86
CA PHE A 589 12.61 -10.37 -32.27
C PHE A 589 12.58 -11.80 -32.85
N TYR A 590 13.33 -12.75 -32.29
CA TYR A 590 13.24 -14.16 -32.66
C TYR A 590 11.90 -14.76 -32.19
N GLU A 591 11.52 -14.61 -30.91
CA GLU A 591 10.23 -15.15 -30.42
C GLU A 591 9.04 -14.45 -31.09
N ILE A 592 9.11 -13.12 -31.35
CA ILE A 592 8.11 -12.39 -32.14
C ILE A 592 7.93 -13.01 -33.54
N VAL A 593 9.00 -13.21 -34.31
CA VAL A 593 8.88 -13.69 -35.70
C VAL A 593 8.56 -15.18 -35.78
N LYS A 594 8.96 -15.97 -34.78
CA LYS A 594 8.51 -17.35 -34.59
C LYS A 594 6.99 -17.43 -34.41
N ILE A 595 6.41 -16.52 -33.62
CA ILE A 595 4.95 -16.38 -33.48
C ILE A 595 4.30 -15.88 -34.77
N ILE A 596 4.92 -14.94 -35.51
CA ILE A 596 4.41 -14.51 -36.83
C ILE A 596 4.34 -15.67 -37.84
N ASN A 597 5.32 -16.58 -37.83
CA ASN A 597 5.31 -17.79 -38.67
C ASN A 597 4.29 -18.84 -38.19
N LYS A 598 3.96 -18.88 -36.89
CA LYS A 598 3.03 -19.86 -36.29
C LYS A 598 1.56 -19.43 -36.36
N ASN A 599 1.28 -18.14 -36.22
CA ASN A 599 -0.06 -17.61 -35.93
C ASN A 599 -0.54 -16.48 -36.86
N ASP A 600 0.35 -15.80 -37.62
CA ASP A 600 0.06 -14.55 -38.34
C ASP A 600 -0.83 -13.54 -37.55
N PRO A 601 -0.45 -13.16 -36.32
CA PRO A 601 -1.25 -12.24 -35.51
C PRO A 601 -1.20 -10.80 -36.05
N ASP A 602 -2.14 -9.96 -35.63
CA ASP A 602 -2.06 -8.51 -35.90
C ASP A 602 -1.48 -7.73 -34.71
N ILE A 603 -1.59 -8.29 -33.50
CA ILE A 603 -1.04 -7.73 -32.26
C ILE A 603 -0.30 -8.85 -31.50
N ILE A 604 0.89 -8.56 -31.03
CA ILE A 604 1.68 -9.44 -30.15
C ILE A 604 2.06 -8.66 -28.89
N TYR A 605 2.10 -9.31 -27.74
CA TYR A 605 2.71 -8.75 -26.53
C TYR A 605 3.46 -9.81 -25.72
N SER A 606 4.35 -9.36 -24.84
CA SER A 606 5.17 -10.20 -23.96
C SER A 606 4.93 -9.89 -22.48
N ASP A 607 5.40 -10.78 -21.60
CA ASP A 607 5.70 -10.41 -20.22
C ASP A 607 6.81 -9.34 -20.18
N GLU A 608 6.91 -8.65 -19.05
CA GLU A 608 7.87 -7.58 -18.78
C GLU A 608 8.41 -7.70 -17.34
N ASP A 609 9.57 -7.12 -17.07
CA ASP A 609 10.03 -6.83 -15.72
C ASP A 609 10.56 -5.38 -15.63
N LYS A 610 11.07 -4.99 -14.46
CA LYS A 610 11.67 -3.68 -14.24
C LYS A 610 13.15 -3.78 -13.94
N LEU A 611 13.91 -2.88 -14.54
CA LEU A 611 15.37 -2.80 -14.42
C LEU A 611 15.77 -1.67 -13.47
N THR A 612 16.59 -1.94 -12.46
CA THR A 612 17.13 -0.89 -11.58
C THR A 612 18.29 -0.14 -12.25
N LEU A 613 18.78 0.94 -11.63
CA LEU A 613 19.92 1.71 -12.17
C LEU A 613 21.25 0.95 -12.03
N GLU A 614 21.28 -0.04 -11.15
CA GLU A 614 22.39 -0.92 -10.83
C GLU A 614 22.39 -2.20 -11.69
N GLY A 615 21.31 -2.46 -12.43
CA GLY A 615 21.19 -3.59 -13.36
C GLY A 615 20.37 -4.80 -12.86
N TYR A 616 19.59 -4.68 -11.78
CA TYR A 616 18.77 -5.80 -11.28
C TYR A 616 17.39 -5.85 -11.94
N TYR A 617 16.97 -7.05 -12.31
CA TYR A 617 15.60 -7.36 -12.73
C TYR A 617 14.72 -7.59 -11.50
N ILE A 618 13.63 -6.82 -11.37
CA ILE A 618 12.67 -6.85 -10.26
C ILE A 618 11.23 -6.65 -10.77
N GLU A 619 10.23 -6.86 -9.91
CA GLU A 619 8.82 -6.54 -10.19
C GLU A 619 8.28 -7.16 -11.50
N THR A 620 8.65 -8.41 -11.78
CA THR A 620 8.19 -9.18 -12.95
C THR A 620 6.65 -9.22 -13.04
N HIS A 621 6.13 -8.87 -14.22
CA HIS A 621 4.72 -8.83 -14.54
C HIS A 621 4.41 -9.92 -15.56
N PHE A 622 4.06 -11.11 -15.05
CA PHE A 622 3.50 -12.19 -15.86
C PHE A 622 2.06 -11.86 -16.23
N LYS A 623 1.78 -11.76 -17.52
CA LYS A 623 0.49 -11.30 -18.05
C LYS A 623 -0.41 -12.49 -18.39
N PRO A 624 -1.74 -12.32 -18.31
CA PRO A 624 -2.66 -13.30 -18.88
C PRO A 624 -2.66 -13.20 -20.41
N ASP A 625 -3.17 -14.24 -21.06
CA ASP A 625 -3.56 -14.19 -22.48
C ASP A 625 -4.68 -13.13 -22.71
N TYR A 626 -5.00 -12.83 -23.97
CA TYR A 626 -5.86 -11.69 -24.30
C TYR A 626 -7.27 -11.82 -23.69
N SER A 627 -7.61 -10.88 -22.82
CA SER A 627 -8.88 -10.80 -22.11
C SER A 627 -9.61 -9.50 -22.47
N PRO A 628 -10.72 -9.57 -23.24
CA PRO A 628 -11.44 -8.38 -23.71
C PRO A 628 -12.18 -7.62 -22.59
N ASP A 629 -12.30 -8.21 -21.39
CA ASP A 629 -12.84 -7.52 -20.21
C ASP A 629 -11.74 -6.98 -19.28
N LEU A 630 -10.62 -7.69 -19.07
CA LEU A 630 -9.52 -7.16 -18.24
C LEU A 630 -8.87 -5.93 -18.89
N ILE A 631 -8.77 -5.90 -20.22
CA ILE A 631 -8.21 -4.75 -20.95
C ILE A 631 -9.05 -3.48 -20.82
N PHE A 632 -10.27 -3.54 -20.29
CA PHE A 632 -11.07 -2.37 -19.93
C PHE A 632 -10.91 -1.91 -18.47
N SER A 633 -10.28 -2.72 -17.62
CA SER A 633 -10.00 -2.39 -16.22
C SER A 633 -8.58 -1.87 -16.01
N ILE A 634 -7.62 -2.30 -16.84
CA ILE A 634 -6.21 -1.91 -16.80
C ILE A 634 -5.53 -2.16 -18.16
N ASN A 635 -4.60 -1.29 -18.57
CA ASN A 635 -3.70 -1.56 -19.69
C ASN A 635 -2.58 -2.53 -19.27
N TYR A 636 -2.90 -3.81 -19.14
CA TYR A 636 -1.90 -4.83 -18.76
C TYR A 636 -0.97 -5.24 -19.92
N ILE A 637 -1.31 -4.89 -21.16
CA ILE A 637 -0.55 -5.30 -22.36
C ILE A 637 0.77 -4.52 -22.46
N CYS A 638 0.73 -3.19 -22.34
CA CYS A 638 1.90 -2.31 -22.14
C CYS A 638 3.12 -2.64 -23.05
N HIS A 639 4.24 -3.13 -22.47
CA HIS A 639 5.48 -3.45 -23.19
C HIS A 639 5.79 -4.97 -23.17
N LEU A 640 6.51 -5.57 -24.12
CA LEU A 640 6.80 -5.11 -25.47
C LEU A 640 5.57 -5.39 -26.34
N SER A 641 4.85 -4.35 -26.77
CA SER A 641 3.72 -4.51 -27.69
C SER A 641 4.16 -4.31 -29.15
N VAL A 642 3.67 -5.20 -30.02
CA VAL A 642 4.00 -5.26 -31.45
C VAL A 642 2.71 -5.29 -32.25
N TYR A 643 2.65 -4.54 -33.34
CA TYR A 643 1.47 -4.38 -34.17
C TYR A 643 1.85 -4.55 -35.65
N ARG A 644 0.98 -5.16 -36.46
CA ARG A 644 1.15 -5.12 -37.91
C ARG A 644 0.98 -3.69 -38.42
N LYS A 645 1.93 -3.20 -39.24
CA LYS A 645 1.97 -1.79 -39.67
C LYS A 645 0.68 -1.35 -40.38
N SER A 646 0.10 -2.21 -41.21
CA SER A 646 -1.15 -1.93 -41.94
C SER A 646 -2.36 -1.76 -41.02
N LEU A 647 -2.35 -2.32 -39.81
CA LEU A 647 -3.38 -2.05 -38.79
C LEU A 647 -3.18 -0.66 -38.18
N LEU A 648 -1.94 -0.29 -37.86
CA LEU A 648 -1.60 1.05 -37.35
C LEU A 648 -1.94 2.15 -38.36
N GLU A 649 -1.65 1.92 -39.64
CA GLU A 649 -2.00 2.80 -40.76
C GLU A 649 -3.53 2.95 -40.91
N LYS A 650 -4.30 1.87 -40.73
CA LYS A 650 -5.77 1.88 -40.78
C LYS A 650 -6.40 2.70 -39.63
N ILE A 651 -5.81 2.70 -38.43
CA ILE A 651 -6.36 3.41 -37.25
C ILE A 651 -5.80 4.82 -37.02
N GLY A 652 -4.85 5.27 -37.84
CA GLY A 652 -4.31 6.64 -37.78
C GLY A 652 -3.29 6.90 -36.67
N TYR A 653 -2.50 5.89 -36.28
CA TYR A 653 -1.40 6.03 -35.30
C TYR A 653 -1.81 6.64 -33.94
N PHE A 654 -0.90 7.31 -33.21
CA PHE A 654 -1.17 7.91 -31.89
C PHE A 654 -1.98 9.22 -32.01
N ARG A 655 -2.85 9.48 -31.03
CA ARG A 655 -3.60 10.73 -30.91
C ARG A 655 -3.01 11.64 -29.83
N THR A 656 -2.92 12.94 -30.10
CA THR A 656 -2.62 13.96 -29.08
C THR A 656 -3.81 14.17 -28.15
N GLY A 657 -3.57 14.50 -26.88
CA GLY A 657 -4.59 14.60 -25.83
C GLY A 657 -4.79 13.30 -25.04
N PHE A 658 -3.98 12.27 -25.30
CA PHE A 658 -3.92 11.01 -24.57
C PHE A 658 -2.55 10.78 -23.91
N GLU A 659 -1.74 11.83 -23.75
CA GLU A 659 -0.37 11.72 -23.23
C GLU A 659 -0.35 11.07 -21.83
N GLY A 660 0.48 10.05 -21.66
CA GLY A 660 0.52 9.19 -20.47
C GLY A 660 -0.33 7.91 -20.59
N ALA A 661 -1.19 7.81 -21.59
CA ALA A 661 -1.98 6.60 -21.93
C ALA A 661 -2.14 6.44 -23.47
N GLN A 662 -1.23 7.00 -24.26
CA GLN A 662 -1.33 7.03 -25.73
C GLN A 662 -1.20 5.63 -26.38
N ASP A 663 -0.49 4.73 -25.71
CA ASP A 663 -0.37 3.31 -26.03
C ASP A 663 -1.71 2.57 -25.79
N TYR A 664 -2.40 2.89 -24.69
CA TYR A 664 -3.72 2.33 -24.37
C TYR A 664 -4.79 2.79 -25.36
N ASP A 665 -4.75 4.07 -25.76
CA ASP A 665 -5.58 4.60 -26.86
C ASP A 665 -5.31 3.88 -28.19
N LEU A 666 -4.04 3.68 -28.55
CA LEU A 666 -3.66 2.97 -29.77
C LEU A 666 -4.16 1.53 -29.77
N LEU A 667 -3.96 0.82 -28.65
CA LEU A 667 -4.36 -0.57 -28.44
C LEU A 667 -5.88 -0.73 -28.52
N LEU A 668 -6.65 0.08 -27.79
CA LEU A 668 -8.11 -0.02 -27.79
C LEU A 668 -8.74 0.25 -29.17
N ARG A 669 -8.12 1.13 -29.98
CA ARG A 669 -8.51 1.34 -31.40
C ARG A 669 -8.06 0.19 -32.32
N ALA A 670 -6.88 -0.38 -32.10
CA ALA A 670 -6.41 -1.55 -32.86
C ALA A 670 -7.34 -2.76 -32.65
N LEU A 671 -7.81 -2.96 -31.42
CA LEU A 671 -8.75 -4.02 -31.01
C LEU A 671 -10.19 -3.82 -31.54
N ASP A 672 -10.52 -2.72 -32.22
CA ASP A 672 -11.79 -2.58 -32.96
C ASP A 672 -11.76 -3.29 -34.33
N HIS A 673 -10.58 -3.77 -34.74
CA HIS A 673 -10.31 -4.22 -36.11
C HIS A 673 -9.65 -5.59 -36.21
N THR A 674 -9.31 -6.21 -35.07
CA THR A 674 -8.74 -7.56 -35.02
C THR A 674 -8.99 -8.20 -33.66
N ASP A 675 -9.21 -9.52 -33.68
CA ASP A 675 -9.15 -10.43 -32.54
C ASP A 675 -7.85 -11.27 -32.54
N ARG A 676 -6.99 -11.09 -33.56
CA ARG A 676 -5.74 -11.86 -33.77
C ARG A 676 -4.60 -11.35 -32.87
N VAL A 677 -4.85 -11.38 -31.56
CA VAL A 677 -3.92 -11.01 -30.50
C VAL A 677 -3.23 -12.27 -29.98
N VAL A 678 -1.89 -12.27 -29.90
CA VAL A 678 -1.13 -13.40 -29.34
C VAL A 678 -0.17 -12.95 -28.25
N HIS A 679 -0.24 -13.62 -27.11
CA HIS A 679 0.66 -13.45 -25.98
C HIS A 679 1.91 -14.34 -26.14
N ILE A 680 3.07 -13.81 -25.75
CA ILE A 680 4.31 -14.56 -25.55
C ILE A 680 4.59 -14.59 -24.03
N PRO A 681 4.34 -15.73 -23.33
CA PRO A 681 4.62 -15.88 -21.90
C PRO A 681 6.14 -16.06 -21.66
N ARG A 682 6.88 -14.99 -21.93
CA ARG A 682 8.31 -14.79 -21.72
C ARG A 682 8.53 -13.31 -21.44
N ILE A 683 9.42 -13.01 -20.49
CA ILE A 683 9.93 -11.66 -20.29
C ILE A 683 10.78 -11.30 -21.52
N LEU A 684 10.36 -10.29 -22.28
CA LEU A 684 11.12 -9.77 -23.44
C LEU A 684 11.43 -8.27 -23.34
N TYR A 685 11.00 -7.61 -22.24
CA TYR A 685 11.14 -6.17 -22.00
C TYR A 685 11.57 -5.88 -20.55
N HIS A 686 12.44 -4.88 -20.39
CA HIS A 686 13.05 -4.48 -19.12
C HIS A 686 12.86 -2.97 -18.89
N TRP A 687 11.86 -2.60 -18.08
CA TRP A 687 11.42 -1.21 -17.88
C TRP A 687 12.24 -0.50 -16.79
N ARG A 688 13.04 0.52 -17.14
CA ARG A 688 14.03 1.09 -16.23
C ARG A 688 13.42 2.08 -15.22
N LYS A 689 13.73 1.87 -13.94
CA LYS A 689 13.24 2.70 -12.82
C LYS A 689 14.04 4.01 -12.65
N ILE A 690 14.10 4.84 -13.69
CA ILE A 690 14.70 6.18 -13.62
C ILE A 690 13.79 7.16 -12.85
N SER A 691 14.39 8.02 -12.03
CA SER A 691 13.68 9.11 -11.34
C SER A 691 12.96 10.04 -12.33
N GLY A 692 11.62 10.00 -12.33
CA GLY A 692 10.77 10.74 -13.28
C GLY A 692 10.03 9.83 -14.29
N SER A 693 10.53 8.62 -14.53
CA SER A 693 9.79 7.56 -15.23
C SER A 693 8.57 7.12 -14.42
N THR A 694 7.51 6.71 -15.11
CA THR A 694 6.33 6.10 -14.49
C THR A 694 6.69 4.80 -13.77
N ALA A 695 7.74 4.10 -14.22
CA ALA A 695 8.30 2.91 -13.57
C ALA A 695 8.75 3.16 -12.11
N ALA A 696 9.19 4.37 -11.79
CA ALA A 696 9.74 4.74 -10.49
C ALA A 696 8.72 5.37 -9.53
N LYS A 697 7.66 6.02 -10.05
CA LYS A 697 6.56 6.59 -9.25
C LYS A 697 5.25 6.56 -10.03
N PHE A 698 4.28 5.79 -9.53
CA PHE A 698 2.96 5.66 -10.12
C PHE A 698 2.08 6.90 -9.87
N ASP A 699 2.10 7.44 -8.65
CA ASP A 699 1.14 8.45 -8.15
C ASP A 699 1.23 9.84 -8.80
N ASN A 700 2.33 10.14 -9.50
CA ASN A 700 2.66 11.52 -9.92
C ASN A 700 1.96 12.02 -11.21
N LYS A 701 1.02 11.25 -11.79
CA LYS A 701 0.50 11.51 -13.15
C LYS A 701 -1.04 11.33 -13.27
N HIS A 702 -1.82 12.07 -12.48
CA HIS A 702 -3.30 12.07 -12.58
C HIS A 702 -3.83 12.32 -14.01
N TYR A 703 -3.11 13.09 -14.83
CA TYR A 703 -3.47 13.32 -16.24
C TYR A 703 -3.44 12.03 -17.08
N ALA A 704 -2.56 11.08 -16.76
CA ALA A 704 -2.44 9.80 -17.47
C ALA A 704 -3.63 8.88 -17.17
N TRP A 705 -4.11 8.87 -15.92
CA TRP A 705 -5.31 8.12 -15.54
C TRP A 705 -6.56 8.71 -16.20
N GLU A 706 -6.68 10.04 -16.25
CA GLU A 706 -7.78 10.68 -16.97
C GLU A 706 -7.71 10.43 -18.49
N ALA A 707 -6.52 10.45 -19.09
CA ALA A 707 -6.31 10.05 -20.49
C ALA A 707 -6.74 8.60 -20.76
N GLY A 708 -6.40 7.65 -19.89
CA GLY A 708 -6.85 6.27 -20.00
C GLY A 708 -8.36 6.10 -19.83
N ARG A 709 -8.97 6.83 -18.87
CA ARG A 709 -10.42 6.88 -18.67
C ARG A 709 -11.15 7.42 -19.91
N LEU A 710 -10.59 8.44 -20.55
CA LEU A 710 -11.08 9.01 -21.82
C LEU A 710 -10.90 8.04 -23.00
N ALA A 711 -9.79 7.29 -23.06
CA ALA A 711 -9.57 6.27 -24.10
C ALA A 711 -10.60 5.14 -24.03
N ILE A 712 -10.94 4.67 -22.82
CA ILE A 712 -12.04 3.72 -22.62
C ILE A 712 -13.39 4.35 -23.00
N ALA A 713 -13.68 5.58 -22.58
CA ALA A 713 -14.95 6.25 -22.87
C ALA A 713 -15.19 6.45 -24.39
N ASP A 714 -14.14 6.83 -25.14
CA ASP A 714 -14.16 6.87 -26.60
C ASP A 714 -14.36 5.46 -27.20
N THR A 715 -13.82 4.42 -26.55
CA THR A 715 -14.00 3.02 -26.97
C THR A 715 -15.42 2.53 -26.78
N LEU A 716 -16.08 2.85 -25.66
CA LEU A 716 -17.50 2.54 -25.47
C LEU A 716 -18.35 3.20 -26.56
N LYS A 717 -18.09 4.49 -26.84
CA LYS A 717 -18.79 5.26 -27.87
C LYS A 717 -18.60 4.69 -29.28
N ARG A 718 -17.38 4.25 -29.64
CA ARG A 718 -17.10 3.62 -30.94
C ARG A 718 -17.72 2.23 -31.11
N ARG A 719 -17.91 1.50 -30.00
CA ARG A 719 -18.47 0.14 -29.97
C ARG A 719 -19.98 0.10 -29.69
N ASP A 720 -20.63 1.25 -29.61
CA ASP A 720 -22.05 1.42 -29.27
C ASP A 720 -22.44 0.77 -27.90
N ILE A 721 -21.51 0.81 -26.94
CA ILE A 721 -21.71 0.29 -25.59
C ILE A 721 -22.22 1.42 -24.69
N GLU A 722 -23.49 1.38 -24.32
CA GLU A 722 -24.03 2.33 -23.35
C GLU A 722 -23.45 2.10 -21.94
N GLY A 723 -22.78 3.12 -21.39
CA GLY A 723 -22.20 3.08 -20.05
C GLY A 723 -21.37 4.32 -19.70
N THR A 724 -20.93 4.39 -18.44
CA THR A 724 -19.98 5.39 -17.93
C THR A 724 -18.63 4.76 -17.61
N VAL A 725 -17.58 5.56 -17.47
CA VAL A 725 -16.24 5.10 -17.08
C VAL A 725 -15.74 5.92 -15.90
N ALA A 726 -15.54 5.25 -14.76
CA ALA A 726 -14.95 5.79 -13.54
C ALA A 726 -13.50 5.32 -13.38
N LEU A 727 -12.72 6.06 -12.57
CA LEU A 727 -11.45 5.57 -12.05
C LEU A 727 -11.71 4.47 -11.00
N GLY A 728 -10.82 3.48 -10.91
CA GLY A 728 -10.88 2.41 -9.93
C GLY A 728 -10.37 2.81 -8.55
N HIS A 729 -10.47 1.90 -7.57
CA HIS A 729 -9.96 2.10 -6.21
C HIS A 729 -8.44 2.15 -6.11
N ILE A 730 -7.74 1.63 -7.12
CA ILE A 730 -6.28 1.68 -7.27
C ILE A 730 -5.99 2.65 -8.43
N PRO A 731 -5.01 3.57 -8.30
CA PRO A 731 -4.59 4.43 -9.39
C PRO A 731 -4.30 3.66 -10.69
N GLY A 732 -4.66 4.23 -11.83
CA GLY A 732 -4.46 3.61 -13.15
C GLY A 732 -5.39 2.45 -13.51
N ASN A 733 -6.24 1.98 -12.58
CA ASN A 733 -7.33 1.06 -12.88
C ASN A 733 -8.64 1.82 -13.18
N TYR A 734 -9.59 1.14 -13.83
CA TYR A 734 -10.86 1.70 -14.28
C TYR A 734 -12.05 0.77 -13.98
N ARG A 735 -13.26 1.35 -13.94
CA ARG A 735 -14.53 0.64 -13.88
C ARG A 735 -15.46 1.23 -14.93
N ILE A 736 -15.78 0.46 -15.97
CA ILE A 736 -16.97 0.72 -16.79
C ILE A 736 -18.19 0.37 -15.94
N GLN A 737 -19.18 1.24 -15.85
CA GLN A 737 -20.54 0.88 -15.42
C GLN A 737 -21.43 0.85 -16.66
N ARG A 738 -21.84 -0.34 -17.11
CA ARG A 738 -22.71 -0.51 -18.28
C ARG A 738 -24.14 -0.14 -17.92
N LYS A 739 -24.86 0.50 -18.83
CA LYS A 739 -26.30 0.74 -18.65
C LYS A 739 -27.06 -0.58 -18.87
N LEU A 740 -28.12 -0.80 -18.09
CA LEU A 740 -29.01 -1.93 -18.28
C LEU A 740 -29.97 -1.63 -19.45
N LEU A 741 -29.92 -2.45 -20.51
CA LEU A 741 -30.71 -2.26 -21.73
C LEU A 741 -32.19 -2.68 -21.56
N LYS A 742 -32.47 -3.46 -20.51
CA LYS A 742 -33.80 -3.94 -20.11
C LYS A 742 -33.87 -3.94 -18.57
N SER A 743 -35.07 -4.13 -18.02
CA SER A 743 -35.26 -4.61 -16.65
C SER A 743 -35.81 -6.06 -16.67
N PRO A 744 -34.97 -7.08 -16.93
CA PRO A 744 -35.39 -8.47 -16.91
C PRO A 744 -35.79 -8.91 -15.48
N LYS A 745 -36.66 -9.91 -15.37
CA LYS A 745 -36.91 -10.55 -14.07
C LYS A 745 -35.75 -11.49 -13.72
N LEU A 746 -35.33 -11.51 -12.45
CA LEU A 746 -34.36 -12.48 -11.93
C LEU A 746 -35.03 -13.46 -10.96
N SER A 747 -34.57 -14.72 -10.95
CA SER A 747 -34.95 -15.70 -9.93
C SER A 747 -33.75 -16.01 -9.04
N ILE A 748 -33.80 -15.56 -7.79
CA ILE A 748 -32.81 -15.89 -6.75
C ILE A 748 -33.23 -17.23 -6.14
N ILE A 749 -32.40 -18.25 -6.32
CA ILE A 749 -32.63 -19.62 -5.89
C ILE A 749 -31.79 -19.88 -4.64
N ILE A 750 -32.46 -20.19 -3.53
CA ILE A 750 -31.84 -20.38 -2.21
C ILE A 750 -32.14 -21.79 -1.70
N PRO A 751 -31.29 -22.80 -1.97
CA PRO A 751 -31.41 -24.11 -1.35
C PRO A 751 -30.98 -24.04 0.13
N PHE A 752 -31.76 -24.65 1.03
CA PHE A 752 -31.43 -24.72 2.46
C PHE A 752 -31.97 -25.99 3.12
N LYS A 753 -31.46 -26.27 4.32
CA LYS A 753 -32.06 -27.20 5.28
C LYS A 753 -31.87 -26.60 6.67
N ASP A 754 -32.98 -26.35 7.36
CA ASP A 754 -32.97 -25.83 8.73
C ASP A 754 -32.15 -24.51 8.85
N LYS A 755 -31.65 -24.15 10.04
CA LYS A 755 -30.86 -22.92 10.29
C LYS A 755 -31.62 -21.62 9.96
N PRO A 756 -32.76 -21.35 10.65
CA PRO A 756 -33.59 -20.18 10.40
C PRO A 756 -32.82 -18.87 10.58
N ASP A 757 -31.86 -18.77 11.51
CA ASP A 757 -31.07 -17.55 11.72
C ASP A 757 -30.24 -17.15 10.49
N LEU A 758 -29.70 -18.11 9.74
CA LEU A 758 -28.92 -17.85 8.52
C LEU A 758 -29.85 -17.46 7.38
N LEU A 759 -30.90 -18.26 7.16
CA LEU A 759 -31.92 -17.97 6.13
C LEU A 759 -32.58 -16.61 6.37
N LYS A 760 -32.83 -16.23 7.63
CA LYS A 760 -33.36 -14.92 8.00
C LYS A 760 -32.39 -13.80 7.64
N GLN A 761 -31.12 -13.88 8.06
CA GLN A 761 -30.12 -12.86 7.74
C GLN A 761 -29.92 -12.69 6.23
N CYS A 762 -29.92 -13.80 5.50
CA CYS A 762 -29.86 -13.82 4.04
C CYS A 762 -31.03 -13.06 3.43
N LEU A 763 -32.28 -13.45 3.73
CA LEU A 763 -33.50 -12.85 3.21
C LEU A 763 -33.66 -11.38 3.63
N ASP A 764 -33.44 -11.05 4.91
CA ASP A 764 -33.42 -9.66 5.40
C ASP A 764 -32.43 -8.80 4.57
N SER A 765 -31.21 -9.30 4.34
CA SER A 765 -30.19 -8.54 3.61
C SER A 765 -30.57 -8.29 2.15
N ILE A 766 -31.19 -9.27 1.48
CA ILE A 766 -31.68 -9.12 0.11
C ILE A 766 -32.82 -8.09 0.06
N LEU A 767 -33.81 -8.22 0.94
CA LEU A 767 -34.99 -7.34 0.97
C LEU A 767 -34.67 -5.89 1.38
N LEU A 768 -33.76 -5.69 2.33
CA LEU A 768 -33.45 -4.37 2.89
C LEU A 768 -32.39 -3.58 2.12
N LYS A 769 -31.54 -4.24 1.32
CA LYS A 769 -30.40 -3.58 0.65
C LYS A 769 -30.49 -3.55 -0.87
N THR A 770 -31.12 -4.53 -1.51
CA THR A 770 -31.08 -4.66 -2.98
C THR A 770 -31.86 -3.52 -3.65
N THR A 771 -31.20 -2.72 -4.49
CA THR A 771 -31.86 -1.60 -5.20
C THR A 771 -32.68 -2.06 -6.41
N TYR A 772 -32.28 -3.13 -7.08
CA TYR A 772 -33.01 -3.65 -8.24
C TYR A 772 -34.38 -4.24 -7.85
N PRO A 773 -35.50 -3.81 -8.45
CA PRO A 773 -36.84 -4.21 -7.98
C PRO A 773 -37.35 -5.54 -8.55
N ASN A 774 -36.96 -5.90 -9.77
CA ASN A 774 -37.62 -6.96 -10.57
C ASN A 774 -37.01 -8.35 -10.32
N PHE A 775 -37.21 -8.90 -9.13
CA PHE A 775 -36.78 -10.26 -8.80
C PHE A 775 -37.87 -11.08 -8.09
N GLU A 776 -37.69 -12.40 -8.08
CA GLU A 776 -38.34 -13.34 -7.15
C GLU A 776 -37.29 -14.10 -6.34
N ILE A 777 -37.69 -14.59 -5.17
CA ILE A 777 -36.90 -15.52 -4.35
C ILE A 777 -37.62 -16.87 -4.32
N ILE A 778 -36.89 -17.92 -4.67
CA ILE A 778 -37.33 -19.32 -4.65
C ILE A 778 -36.47 -20.05 -3.61
N GLY A 779 -36.94 -20.07 -2.37
CA GLY A 779 -36.31 -20.88 -1.33
C GLY A 779 -36.67 -22.35 -1.51
N VAL A 780 -35.71 -23.26 -1.43
CA VAL A 780 -35.96 -24.71 -1.52
C VAL A 780 -35.48 -25.42 -0.27
N SER A 781 -36.44 -25.86 0.54
CA SER A 781 -36.22 -26.70 1.71
C SER A 781 -35.91 -28.13 1.27
N ASN A 782 -34.73 -28.64 1.61
CA ASN A 782 -34.35 -30.04 1.45
C ASN A 782 -34.44 -30.75 2.80
N SER A 783 -35.65 -31.21 3.14
CA SER A 783 -35.95 -31.95 4.36
C SER A 783 -35.58 -31.20 5.65
N SER A 784 -35.93 -29.92 5.73
CA SER A 784 -35.95 -29.19 7.01
C SER A 784 -36.90 -29.84 8.02
N SER A 785 -36.67 -29.60 9.30
CA SER A 785 -37.32 -30.26 10.43
C SER A 785 -37.57 -29.35 11.64
N GLU A 786 -36.88 -28.21 11.74
CA GLU A 786 -37.05 -27.21 12.81
C GLU A 786 -38.38 -26.43 12.60
N SER A 787 -39.21 -26.33 13.63
CA SER A 787 -40.53 -25.67 13.55
C SER A 787 -40.43 -24.17 13.24
N GLU A 788 -39.33 -23.58 13.71
CA GLU A 788 -38.86 -22.23 13.52
C GLU A 788 -38.55 -21.94 12.05
N THR A 789 -38.03 -22.92 11.30
CA THR A 789 -37.79 -22.81 9.85
C THR A 789 -39.10 -22.72 9.08
N PHE A 790 -40.08 -23.57 9.39
CA PHE A 790 -41.41 -23.50 8.76
C PHE A 790 -42.15 -22.20 9.10
N SER A 791 -42.03 -21.74 10.36
CA SER A 791 -42.61 -20.47 10.81
C SER A 791 -41.99 -19.27 10.08
N LEU A 792 -40.68 -19.31 9.82
CA LEU A 792 -39.97 -18.30 9.05
C LEU A 792 -40.36 -18.30 7.56
N MET A 793 -40.56 -19.49 6.99
CA MET A 793 -41.04 -19.66 5.61
C MET A 793 -42.43 -19.04 5.41
N GLU A 794 -43.37 -19.33 6.31
CA GLU A 794 -44.72 -18.74 6.30
C GLU A 794 -44.68 -17.22 6.51
N TYR A 795 -43.86 -16.74 7.45
CA TYR A 795 -43.68 -15.31 7.69
C TYR A 795 -43.26 -14.55 6.41
N TYR A 796 -42.18 -14.96 5.75
CA TYR A 796 -41.70 -14.23 4.57
C TYR A 796 -42.66 -14.32 3.37
N GLN A 797 -43.30 -15.47 3.13
CA GLN A 797 -44.32 -15.61 2.08
C GLN A 797 -45.53 -14.70 2.29
N ASN A 798 -45.90 -14.43 3.55
CA ASN A 798 -47.01 -13.53 3.88
C ASN A 798 -46.60 -12.04 3.91
N GLN A 799 -45.31 -11.71 3.91
CA GLN A 799 -44.81 -10.32 3.91
C GLN A 799 -44.45 -9.81 2.51
N ASP A 800 -43.88 -10.64 1.63
CA ASP A 800 -43.45 -10.21 0.28
C ASP A 800 -43.85 -11.23 -0.80
N ALA A 801 -44.72 -10.81 -1.70
CA ALA A 801 -45.23 -11.62 -2.81
C ALA A 801 -44.17 -12.03 -3.85
N ARG A 802 -42.93 -11.52 -3.76
CA ARG A 802 -41.77 -11.98 -4.53
C ARG A 802 -41.19 -13.30 -3.99
N ILE A 803 -41.52 -13.69 -2.76
CA ILE A 803 -40.96 -14.86 -2.08
C ILE A 803 -41.89 -16.06 -2.19
N ARG A 804 -41.34 -17.23 -2.52
CA ARG A 804 -42.00 -18.53 -2.40
C ARG A 804 -41.03 -19.59 -1.91
N PHE A 805 -41.52 -20.50 -1.09
CA PHE A 805 -40.79 -21.68 -0.66
C PHE A 805 -41.34 -22.94 -1.33
N LEU A 806 -40.43 -23.87 -1.61
CA LEU A 806 -40.72 -25.19 -2.17
C LEU A 806 -40.06 -26.26 -1.29
N SER A 807 -40.66 -27.44 -1.18
CA SER A 807 -40.02 -28.61 -0.58
C SER A 807 -39.49 -29.55 -1.67
N HIS A 808 -38.27 -30.05 -1.50
CA HIS A 808 -37.69 -31.08 -2.36
C HIS A 808 -36.95 -32.13 -1.53
N ASP A 809 -37.72 -33.08 -1.01
CA ASP A 809 -37.28 -34.06 -0.02
C ASP A 809 -36.60 -35.29 -0.64
N ILE A 810 -35.39 -35.05 -1.15
CA ILE A 810 -34.46 -36.06 -1.66
C ILE A 810 -33.22 -36.18 -0.75
N PRO A 811 -32.48 -37.31 -0.78
CA PRO A 811 -31.13 -37.37 -0.22
C PRO A 811 -30.25 -36.23 -0.76
N PHE A 812 -29.46 -35.60 0.11
CA PHE A 812 -28.76 -34.35 -0.19
C PHE A 812 -27.95 -34.41 -1.50
N ASN A 813 -28.37 -33.58 -2.46
CA ASN A 813 -27.72 -33.42 -3.75
C ASN A 813 -27.90 -31.97 -4.21
N PHE A 814 -26.92 -31.11 -3.91
CA PHE A 814 -27.00 -29.67 -4.13
C PHE A 814 -27.32 -29.30 -5.60
N PRO A 815 -26.69 -29.90 -6.65
CA PRO A 815 -27.10 -29.67 -8.03
C PRO A 815 -28.55 -30.09 -8.34
N ALA A 816 -29.05 -31.21 -7.80
CA ALA A 816 -30.42 -31.65 -8.05
C ALA A 816 -31.47 -30.70 -7.45
N ILE A 817 -31.21 -30.19 -6.23
CA ILE A 817 -32.09 -29.21 -5.54
C ILE A 817 -32.18 -27.91 -6.36
N ASN A 818 -31.05 -27.39 -6.83
CA ASN A 818 -31.02 -26.22 -7.71
C ASN A 818 -31.74 -26.51 -9.06
N ASN A 819 -31.47 -27.65 -9.69
CA ASN A 819 -32.13 -28.04 -10.95
C ASN A 819 -33.65 -28.28 -10.81
N PHE A 820 -34.16 -28.56 -9.62
CA PHE A 820 -35.59 -28.58 -9.31
C PHE A 820 -36.14 -27.14 -9.21
N ALA A 821 -35.44 -26.24 -8.52
CA ALA A 821 -35.82 -24.83 -8.40
C ALA A 821 -35.86 -24.10 -9.76
N VAL A 822 -34.83 -24.30 -10.60
CA VAL A 822 -34.71 -23.70 -11.94
C VAL A 822 -35.92 -24.03 -12.82
N LYS A 823 -36.47 -25.25 -12.73
CA LYS A 823 -37.67 -25.65 -13.49
C LYS A 823 -38.95 -24.91 -13.09
N GLN A 824 -38.94 -24.21 -11.96
CA GLN A 824 -40.04 -23.37 -11.49
C GLN A 824 -39.72 -21.87 -11.56
N ALA A 825 -38.51 -21.50 -12.00
CA ALA A 825 -38.09 -20.11 -12.17
C ALA A 825 -38.85 -19.42 -13.31
N THR A 826 -39.06 -18.11 -13.17
CA THR A 826 -39.74 -17.26 -14.16
C THR A 826 -38.93 -16.03 -14.56
N GLY A 827 -37.71 -15.89 -14.04
CA GLY A 827 -36.73 -14.89 -14.47
C GLY A 827 -36.02 -15.27 -15.77
N GLU A 828 -35.56 -14.25 -16.50
CA GLU A 828 -34.67 -14.37 -17.67
C GLU A 828 -33.23 -14.71 -17.22
N HIS A 829 -32.85 -14.29 -16.00
CA HIS A 829 -31.58 -14.64 -15.35
C HIS A 829 -31.82 -15.41 -14.03
N LEU A 830 -30.89 -16.31 -13.72
CA LEU A 830 -30.92 -17.19 -12.55
C LEU A 830 -29.73 -16.87 -11.64
N ILE A 831 -29.96 -16.73 -10.34
CA ILE A 831 -28.92 -16.54 -9.33
C ILE A 831 -28.99 -17.70 -8.35
N LEU A 832 -27.93 -18.51 -8.29
CA LEU A 832 -27.80 -19.60 -7.32
C LEU A 832 -27.05 -19.06 -6.10
N LEU A 833 -27.71 -19.01 -4.93
CA LEU A 833 -27.22 -18.29 -3.75
C LEU A 833 -27.43 -19.13 -2.49
N ASN A 834 -26.37 -19.36 -1.72
CA ASN A 834 -26.46 -20.12 -0.47
C ASN A 834 -27.16 -19.32 0.63
N ASN A 835 -27.86 -20.00 1.54
CA ASN A 835 -28.60 -19.37 2.64
C ASN A 835 -27.74 -18.77 3.76
N ASP A 836 -26.41 -18.77 3.62
CA ASP A 836 -25.42 -18.17 4.51
C ASP A 836 -24.77 -16.88 3.93
N ILE A 837 -25.21 -16.44 2.74
CA ILE A 837 -24.73 -15.20 2.10
C ILE A 837 -25.54 -13.98 2.57
N VAL A 838 -24.84 -12.88 2.83
CA VAL A 838 -25.41 -11.58 3.22
C VAL A 838 -25.02 -10.52 2.18
N VAL A 839 -25.99 -9.76 1.68
CA VAL A 839 -25.75 -8.64 0.76
C VAL A 839 -24.94 -7.55 1.46
N ILE A 840 -23.89 -7.04 0.80
CA ILE A 840 -23.05 -5.93 1.30
C ILE A 840 -23.37 -4.66 0.51
N THR A 841 -23.12 -4.68 -0.80
CA THR A 841 -23.36 -3.56 -1.73
C THR A 841 -24.81 -3.54 -2.24
N PRO A 842 -25.53 -2.40 -2.25
CA PRO A 842 -26.93 -2.33 -2.67
C PRO A 842 -27.21 -2.74 -4.13
N ASP A 843 -26.34 -2.34 -5.04
CA ASP A 843 -26.45 -2.45 -6.51
C ASP A 843 -25.92 -3.78 -7.08
N TRP A 844 -25.87 -4.83 -6.25
CA TRP A 844 -25.24 -6.11 -6.60
C TRP A 844 -25.96 -6.85 -7.73
N LEU A 845 -27.28 -6.70 -7.87
CA LEU A 845 -28.03 -7.28 -8.98
C LEU A 845 -27.77 -6.52 -10.28
N GLU A 846 -27.74 -5.20 -10.23
CA GLU A 846 -27.38 -4.33 -11.35
C GLU A 846 -25.97 -4.66 -11.86
N ALA A 847 -24.99 -4.76 -10.97
CA ALA A 847 -23.61 -5.11 -11.32
C ALA A 847 -23.46 -6.50 -11.96
N LEU A 848 -24.30 -7.47 -11.58
CA LEU A 848 -24.35 -8.78 -12.24
C LEU A 848 -25.07 -8.73 -13.60
N LEU A 849 -26.11 -7.89 -13.74
CA LEU A 849 -26.83 -7.67 -14.99
C LEU A 849 -25.99 -6.94 -16.04
N GLU A 850 -25.13 -5.99 -15.63
CA GLU A 850 -24.19 -5.29 -16.52
C GLU A 850 -23.39 -6.25 -17.41
N HIS A 851 -22.98 -7.38 -16.84
CA HIS A 851 -22.23 -8.43 -17.52
C HIS A 851 -23.15 -9.49 -18.12
N SER A 852 -24.15 -9.98 -17.40
CA SER A 852 -25.00 -11.09 -17.86
C SER A 852 -26.04 -10.73 -18.93
N GLN A 853 -26.28 -9.44 -19.19
CA GLN A 853 -27.08 -9.00 -20.36
C GLN A 853 -26.36 -9.16 -21.71
N ARG A 854 -25.05 -9.45 -21.71
CA ARG A 854 -24.21 -9.56 -22.91
C ARG A 854 -24.36 -10.96 -23.54
N PRO A 855 -24.63 -11.07 -24.86
CA PRO A 855 -24.95 -12.36 -25.49
C PRO A 855 -23.79 -13.38 -25.49
N GLU A 856 -22.55 -12.93 -25.33
CA GLU A 856 -21.36 -13.77 -25.22
C GLU A 856 -21.05 -14.25 -23.78
N VAL A 857 -21.78 -13.77 -22.76
CA VAL A 857 -21.49 -14.05 -21.34
C VAL A 857 -22.42 -15.13 -20.80
N GLY A 858 -21.92 -16.37 -20.72
CA GLY A 858 -22.71 -17.52 -20.24
C GLY A 858 -22.93 -17.61 -18.72
N ALA A 859 -22.09 -16.95 -17.91
CA ALA A 859 -22.20 -16.90 -16.45
C ALA A 859 -21.43 -15.71 -15.86
N VAL A 860 -21.84 -15.23 -14.68
CA VAL A 860 -21.20 -14.16 -13.92
C VAL A 860 -21.16 -14.54 -12.44
N GLY A 861 -20.09 -14.19 -11.73
CA GLY A 861 -19.95 -14.36 -10.29
C GLY A 861 -19.51 -13.06 -9.60
N ALA A 862 -19.95 -12.86 -8.36
CA ALA A 862 -19.53 -11.72 -7.54
C ALA A 862 -18.22 -12.02 -6.78
N LYS A 863 -17.44 -10.98 -6.47
CA LYS A 863 -16.36 -11.07 -5.46
C LYS A 863 -17.02 -11.23 -4.09
N LEU A 864 -16.69 -12.29 -3.36
CA LEU A 864 -17.27 -12.62 -2.06
C LEU A 864 -16.21 -12.52 -0.95
N TYR A 865 -16.65 -12.08 0.24
CA TYR A 865 -15.82 -11.95 1.44
C TYR A 865 -16.25 -12.92 2.54
N TYR A 866 -15.31 -13.29 3.40
CA TYR A 866 -15.56 -13.87 4.71
C TYR A 866 -15.88 -12.76 5.74
N PRO A 867 -16.46 -13.09 6.92
CA PRO A 867 -16.78 -12.11 7.96
C PRO A 867 -15.58 -11.42 8.65
N ASP A 868 -14.35 -11.72 8.24
CA ASP A 868 -13.09 -11.11 8.68
C ASP A 868 -12.50 -10.16 7.62
N ASP A 869 -13.33 -9.74 6.66
CA ASP A 869 -12.99 -8.94 5.47
C ASP A 869 -11.90 -9.56 4.56
N THR A 870 -11.62 -10.87 4.68
CA THR A 870 -10.79 -11.58 3.71
C THR A 870 -11.61 -12.09 2.52
N VAL A 871 -11.00 -12.17 1.34
CA VAL A 871 -11.65 -12.68 0.12
C VAL A 871 -11.96 -14.18 0.28
N GLN A 872 -13.25 -14.54 0.21
CA GLN A 872 -13.68 -15.93 0.07
C GLN A 872 -13.40 -16.42 -1.35
N HIS A 873 -13.70 -15.57 -2.34
CA HIS A 873 -13.66 -15.90 -3.76
C HIS A 873 -13.57 -14.63 -4.62
N GLY A 874 -12.54 -14.54 -5.46
CA GLY A 874 -12.36 -13.48 -6.47
C GLY A 874 -12.31 -13.99 -7.92
N GLY A 875 -12.96 -15.11 -8.21
CA GLY A 875 -12.87 -15.83 -9.50
C GLY A 875 -12.66 -17.34 -9.32
N VAL A 876 -12.99 -18.15 -10.34
CA VAL A 876 -12.77 -19.60 -10.35
C VAL A 876 -11.68 -19.94 -11.37
N ILE A 877 -10.65 -20.68 -10.95
CA ILE A 877 -9.61 -21.21 -11.82
C ILE A 877 -9.90 -22.69 -12.06
N ILE A 878 -10.13 -23.07 -13.31
CA ILE A 878 -10.31 -24.47 -13.74
C ILE A 878 -8.95 -25.18 -13.76
N GLY A 879 -8.92 -26.47 -13.45
CA GLY A 879 -7.70 -27.28 -13.35
C GLY A 879 -6.98 -27.16 -12.00
N LEU A 880 -7.26 -26.12 -11.20
CA LEU A 880 -6.73 -26.00 -9.84
C LEU A 880 -7.23 -27.17 -8.99
N GLY A 881 -6.30 -27.91 -8.37
CA GLY A 881 -6.60 -29.15 -7.65
C GLY A 881 -7.10 -30.31 -8.53
N GLY A 882 -6.93 -30.23 -9.85
CA GLY A 882 -7.45 -31.20 -10.81
C GLY A 882 -8.94 -31.05 -11.16
N ILE A 883 -9.61 -30.05 -10.60
CA ILE A 883 -11.04 -29.75 -10.83
C ILE A 883 -11.24 -28.25 -11.10
N ALA A 884 -11.57 -27.48 -10.07
CA ALA A 884 -11.57 -26.03 -10.06
C ALA A 884 -11.42 -25.51 -8.62
N GLY A 885 -10.97 -24.27 -8.44
CA GLY A 885 -10.85 -23.65 -7.12
C GLY A 885 -10.92 -22.12 -7.16
N HIS A 886 -11.16 -21.51 -5.99
CA HIS A 886 -11.35 -20.06 -5.87
C HIS A 886 -10.02 -19.31 -5.89
N ALA A 887 -9.90 -18.33 -6.77
CA ALA A 887 -8.79 -17.39 -6.80
C ALA A 887 -8.81 -16.46 -5.57
N HIS A 888 -7.62 -16.02 -5.15
CA HIS A 888 -7.38 -15.01 -4.11
C HIS A 888 -7.96 -15.30 -2.71
N LYS A 889 -8.26 -16.56 -2.41
CA LYS A 889 -8.83 -16.94 -1.11
C LYS A 889 -7.93 -16.52 0.07
N SER A 890 -8.55 -15.95 1.10
CA SER A 890 -7.94 -15.43 2.34
C SER A 890 -6.95 -14.25 2.17
N VAL A 891 -6.97 -13.57 1.02
CA VAL A 891 -6.31 -12.27 0.83
C VAL A 891 -7.18 -11.16 1.44
N SER A 892 -6.60 -10.14 2.07
CA SER A 892 -7.35 -8.96 2.55
C SER A 892 -8.05 -8.23 1.39
N TYR A 893 -9.30 -7.79 1.58
CA TYR A 893 -10.03 -6.96 0.61
C TYR A 893 -9.26 -5.68 0.20
N THR A 894 -8.32 -5.21 1.02
CA THR A 894 -7.49 -4.02 0.72
C THR A 894 -6.43 -4.24 -0.36
N HIS A 895 -6.30 -5.45 -0.92
CA HIS A 895 -5.33 -5.79 -1.96
C HIS A 895 -5.95 -6.08 -3.33
N LEU A 896 -7.29 -6.06 -3.47
CA LEU A 896 -8.05 -6.46 -4.68
C LEU A 896 -9.40 -5.74 -4.78
#